data_AF-Q4DZP3-F1
#
_entry.id   AF-Q4DZP3-F1
#
_cell.length_a   1.000
_cell.length_b   1.000
_cell.length_c   1.000
_cell.angle_alpha   90.00
_cell.angle_beta   90.00
_cell.angle_gamma   90.00
#
_symmetry.space_group_name_H-M   'P 1'
#
loop_
_entity.id
_entity.type
_entity.pdbx_description
1 polymer ?
#
loop_
_entity_poly.entity_id
_entity_poly.type
_entity_poly.pdbx_seq_one_letter_code
_entity_poly.pdbx_strand_id
1 'polypeptide(L)'
;MDAILVIPNASSTMVIDAEAAAVVELNTLLSRSGLHFSTASTQLHIMPETVYFLSREDVAVLSRFARVLVKNASVQCDFSALWGVLWGHAKEVENVLNQHAQQPLDKEGRPQETALRQLVPHLMLLAHVFHTLRHIEEPFARQEVKDAVNIVQKEVEMVVRLALKVTRVFDSALRNPQRTNENSLRAVELCLAALEMFIASIASRKTIDVSPVLAFFNSDLVWRFSGVGVIATESYCEAIRRLIVAIFLRQDDFVGVEEVAVRLLRHRLTNRPPFDWEIFRRLYVLRDAELSSVASLTPQYGILRYMSIVQLCVESLLLSDESWTKSLRRQTVKSLHQMNKKEMLSFFQVSLLGAVEGMPEMNFSDDAELQRRSVVTHLTVQNTSKDCILQPSFLRILLAHGYIVPQINHGVLKRTSIISLLRAIAEQLFQLPLIQSGEKNSLTDLTLIPPVLTKRVLRLIVDAAASDVEMACDVMLEVHQITWVIYEANISQCASLLSAQRMPVPLRRLSVSAMELLAIFFEPNAILCSAGHSMTLESLARVFAVLAFYSSAKKDAGNMEKKATLRLINNLGMKLSSLARMMTAEEIKSFFHTVILPCTSKEKLIQKNRQQYALQEAYLRAFSSSAVALAMDEATILRHWVDTALRCIRNTLSGALSLAGLDFFTAIFLSRRAIAPLFVPTYVALMIPIKNKTRYGEPSLFLVRHFAKGVRATCQALEDCDEQILAGMMQNPNSSLKKFLLEIYGEGDAAPSLDNVRPISCVLLIVSALFDKVCLILGHTAKAQTTIATASRQERIARFQAYFSALINLLRCRSRPVLHRVCASVEAVILEHLHGVPRAQLQWMKYTTATVDLIEGTGKKELVEWLLMLEEKARGSIPHSPL
;
A
#
# COMPACT_ATOMS: atom_id res chain seq x y z
N MET A 1 13.85 3.98 16.87
CA MET A 1 15.29 4.15 17.20
C MET A 1 16.22 3.59 16.15
N ASP A 2 16.08 2.31 15.80
CA ASP A 2 17.00 1.57 14.91
C ASP A 2 17.23 2.27 13.56
N ALA A 3 16.23 2.96 13.02
CA ALA A 3 16.37 3.71 11.77
C ALA A 3 17.09 5.08 11.89
N ILE A 4 17.23 5.64 13.11
CA ILE A 4 17.61 7.06 13.30
C ILE A 4 19.09 7.23 13.67
N LEU A 5 19.67 6.24 14.36
CA LEU A 5 21.14 6.18 14.57
C LEU A 5 21.87 5.76 13.29
N VAL A 6 21.14 5.29 12.29
CA VAL A 6 21.66 4.90 10.99
C VAL A 6 21.70 6.13 10.09
N ILE A 7 22.90 6.51 9.64
CA ILE A 7 23.04 7.44 8.50
C ILE A 7 22.35 6.76 7.31
N PRO A 8 21.30 7.37 6.71
CA PRO A 8 20.55 6.73 5.64
C PRO A 8 21.41 6.69 4.38
N ASN A 9 22.09 5.58 4.17
CA ASN A 9 22.68 5.17 2.89
C ASN A 9 22.52 3.65 2.79
N ALA A 10 21.34 3.18 2.35
CA ALA A 10 21.20 1.88 1.68
C ALA A 10 19.78 1.71 1.13
N SER A 11 19.69 1.68 -0.19
CA SER A 11 18.53 1.34 -1.01
C SER A 11 17.99 -0.08 -0.76
N SER A 12 16.67 -0.22 -0.88
CA SER A 12 15.85 -1.39 -0.56
C SER A 12 15.98 -2.59 -1.52
N THR A 13 17.12 -3.29 -1.53
CA THR A 13 17.26 -4.59 -2.20
C THR A 13 17.41 -5.73 -1.18
N MET A 14 16.43 -6.64 -1.22
CA MET A 14 16.48 -8.04 -0.75
C MET A 14 17.03 -8.27 0.67
N VAL A 15 16.11 -8.35 1.63
CA VAL A 15 16.37 -8.58 3.07
C VAL A 15 17.31 -9.78 3.37
N ILE A 16 17.33 -10.81 2.51
CA ILE A 16 18.20 -11.99 2.69
C ILE A 16 19.68 -11.66 2.39
N ASP A 17 19.96 -10.83 1.39
CA ASP A 17 21.33 -10.37 1.09
C ASP A 17 21.80 -9.33 2.10
N ALA A 18 20.89 -8.50 2.61
CA ALA A 18 21.22 -7.45 3.58
C ALA A 18 21.73 -8.01 4.91
N GLU A 19 21.15 -9.11 5.41
CA GLU A 19 21.63 -9.75 6.65
C GLU A 19 22.99 -10.42 6.46
N ALA A 20 23.19 -11.15 5.34
CA ALA A 20 24.48 -11.76 5.03
C ALA A 20 25.59 -10.71 4.85
N ALA A 21 25.31 -9.62 4.16
CA ALA A 21 26.23 -8.48 4.02
C ALA A 21 26.56 -7.85 5.38
N ALA A 22 25.56 -7.67 6.25
CA ALA A 22 25.77 -7.17 7.61
C ALA A 22 26.64 -8.11 8.46
N VAL A 23 26.47 -9.43 8.35
CA VAL A 23 27.31 -10.42 9.04
C VAL A 23 28.76 -10.33 8.55
N VAL A 24 28.99 -10.22 7.23
CA VAL A 24 30.35 -10.08 6.66
C VAL A 24 31.02 -8.79 7.15
N GLU A 25 30.30 -7.67 7.14
CA GLU A 25 30.81 -6.38 7.61
C GLU A 25 31.15 -6.42 9.11
N LEU A 26 30.26 -6.99 9.94
CA LEU A 26 30.50 -7.19 11.37
C LEU A 26 31.72 -8.08 11.63
N ASN A 27 31.82 -9.25 11.02
CA ASN A 27 32.96 -10.15 11.26
C ASN A 27 34.29 -9.55 10.78
N THR A 28 34.27 -8.74 9.71
CA THR A 28 35.45 -8.02 9.23
C THR A 28 35.91 -6.96 10.24
N LEU A 29 34.96 -6.18 10.78
CA LEU A 29 35.23 -5.19 11.84
C LEU A 29 35.74 -5.86 13.12
N LEU A 30 35.11 -6.95 13.55
CA LEU A 30 35.49 -7.70 14.74
C LEU A 30 36.88 -8.32 14.59
N SER A 31 37.22 -8.85 13.41
CA SER A 31 38.56 -9.41 13.15
C SER A 31 39.63 -8.32 13.18
N ARG A 32 39.34 -7.14 12.60
CA ARG A 32 40.25 -5.98 12.61
C ARG A 32 40.47 -5.42 14.02
N SER A 33 39.42 -5.39 14.84
CA SER A 33 39.47 -4.84 16.20
C SER A 33 39.97 -5.83 17.25
N GLY A 34 40.19 -7.11 16.88
CA GLY A 34 40.61 -8.18 17.77
C GLY A 34 39.46 -8.85 18.54
N LEU A 35 38.24 -8.33 18.44
CA LEU A 35 37.04 -8.82 19.14
C LEU A 35 36.44 -10.10 18.52
N HIS A 36 37.00 -10.62 17.43
CA HIS A 36 36.55 -11.89 16.85
C HIS A 36 37.05 -13.09 17.68
N PHE A 37 36.26 -14.16 17.80
CA PHE A 37 36.65 -15.33 18.61
C PHE A 37 38.00 -15.92 18.22
N SER A 38 38.33 -15.94 16.92
CA SER A 38 39.63 -16.44 16.44
C SER A 38 40.83 -15.53 16.76
N THR A 39 40.58 -14.27 17.10
CA THR A 39 41.61 -13.27 17.45
C THR A 39 41.61 -12.89 18.93
N ALA A 40 40.63 -13.37 19.71
CA ALA A 40 40.51 -13.05 21.12
C ALA A 40 41.74 -13.57 21.89
N SER A 41 42.60 -12.64 22.30
CA SER A 41 43.81 -12.89 23.06
C SER A 41 43.47 -13.52 24.42
N THR A 42 44.12 -14.62 24.78
CA THR A 42 44.01 -15.30 26.09
C THR A 42 44.65 -14.51 27.26
N GLN A 43 44.74 -13.18 27.15
CA GLN A 43 45.35 -12.32 28.16
C GLN A 43 44.36 -12.02 29.30
N LEU A 44 44.23 -12.96 30.24
CA LEU A 44 43.35 -12.91 31.42
C LEU A 44 43.56 -11.73 32.40
N HIS A 45 44.51 -10.81 32.17
CA HIS A 45 44.89 -9.78 33.15
C HIS A 45 44.98 -8.34 32.63
N ILE A 46 44.60 -8.07 31.38
CA ILE A 46 44.61 -6.71 30.83
C ILE A 46 43.16 -6.23 30.65
N MET A 47 42.86 -4.97 31.01
CA MET A 47 41.52 -4.41 30.79
C MET A 47 41.20 -4.40 29.29
N PRO A 48 40.07 -4.96 28.82
CA PRO A 48 39.75 -5.08 27.39
C PRO A 48 39.88 -3.76 26.62
N GLU A 49 39.48 -2.65 27.22
CA GLU A 49 39.57 -1.29 26.69
C GLU A 49 41.00 -0.82 26.35
N THR A 50 42.04 -1.52 26.84
CA THR A 50 43.45 -1.23 26.52
C THR A 50 44.04 -2.14 25.44
N VAL A 51 43.39 -3.27 25.14
CA VAL A 51 43.85 -4.28 24.18
C VAL A 51 43.13 -4.11 22.84
N TYR A 52 41.83 -3.82 22.89
CA TYR A 52 40.96 -3.74 21.72
C TYR A 52 40.64 -2.28 21.43
N PHE A 53 40.87 -1.85 20.19
CA PHE A 53 40.56 -0.48 19.75
C PHE A 53 39.33 -0.48 18.84
N LEU A 54 38.28 0.21 19.29
CA LEU A 54 37.15 0.60 18.45
C LEU A 54 37.17 2.11 18.24
N SER A 55 37.18 2.53 16.98
CA SER A 55 36.98 3.94 16.65
C SER A 55 35.51 4.33 16.81
N ARG A 56 35.22 5.64 16.82
CA ARG A 56 33.83 6.14 16.85
C ARG A 56 32.99 5.65 15.65
N GLU A 57 33.65 5.47 14.50
CA GLU A 57 33.02 4.93 13.29
C GLU A 57 32.69 3.45 13.46
N ASP A 58 33.60 2.66 14.06
CA ASP A 58 33.35 1.25 14.35
C ASP A 58 32.15 1.08 15.30
N VAL A 59 32.06 1.90 16.34
CA VAL A 59 30.91 1.88 17.27
C VAL A 59 29.60 2.26 16.57
N ALA A 60 29.64 3.19 15.61
CA ALA A 60 28.46 3.51 14.80
C ALA A 60 28.03 2.34 13.90
N VAL A 61 28.97 1.60 13.32
CA VAL A 61 28.70 0.38 12.54
C VAL A 61 28.09 -0.72 13.42
N LEU A 62 28.65 -0.94 14.62
CA LEU A 62 28.09 -1.88 15.60
C LEU A 62 26.66 -1.48 15.98
N SER A 63 26.40 -0.20 16.24
CA SER A 63 25.07 0.31 16.54
C SER A 63 24.10 0.10 15.36
N ARG A 64 24.55 0.30 14.12
CA ARG A 64 23.75 0.10 12.91
C ARG A 64 23.30 -1.36 12.76
N PHE A 65 24.17 -2.31 13.09
CA PHE A 65 23.88 -3.75 12.97
C PHE A 65 23.64 -4.44 14.31
N ALA A 66 23.33 -3.69 15.38
CA ALA A 66 23.24 -4.21 16.74
C ALA A 66 22.28 -5.42 16.87
N ARG A 67 21.17 -5.40 16.13
CA ARG A 67 20.24 -6.53 16.08
C ARG A 67 20.84 -7.79 15.42
N VAL A 68 21.58 -7.64 14.33
CA VAL A 68 22.24 -8.77 13.65
C VAL A 68 23.37 -9.31 14.51
N LEU A 69 24.16 -8.43 15.12
CA LEU A 69 25.26 -8.73 16.04
C LEU A 69 24.82 -9.71 17.15
N VAL A 70 23.70 -9.44 17.83
CA VAL A 70 23.27 -10.26 18.98
C VAL A 70 22.44 -11.49 18.60
N LYS A 71 21.74 -11.45 17.45
CA LYS A 71 20.80 -12.51 17.04
C LYS A 71 21.44 -13.58 16.16
N ASN A 72 22.34 -13.19 15.25
CA ASN A 72 22.86 -14.10 14.23
C ASN A 72 24.06 -14.89 14.74
N ALA A 73 23.96 -16.23 14.72
CA ALA A 73 24.99 -17.14 15.23
C ALA A 73 26.32 -17.08 14.46
N SER A 74 26.28 -16.66 13.19
CA SER A 74 27.47 -16.51 12.35
C SER A 74 28.33 -15.30 12.72
N VAL A 75 27.83 -14.39 13.56
CA VAL A 75 28.63 -13.30 14.11
C VAL A 75 29.42 -13.82 15.30
N GLN A 76 30.74 -13.93 15.11
CA GLN A 76 31.69 -14.46 16.08
C GLN A 76 32.37 -13.30 16.82
N CYS A 77 31.90 -13.01 18.03
CA CYS A 77 32.36 -11.88 18.84
C CYS A 77 32.62 -12.33 20.28
N ASP A 78 33.74 -11.90 20.86
CA ASP A 78 33.91 -11.89 22.32
C ASP A 78 33.07 -10.76 22.92
N PHE A 79 31.86 -11.11 23.34
CA PHE A 79 30.91 -10.16 23.92
C PHE A 79 31.35 -9.62 25.28
N SER A 80 32.20 -10.36 26.02
CA SER A 80 32.74 -9.90 27.31
C SER A 80 33.75 -8.77 27.09
N ALA A 81 34.65 -8.95 26.12
CA ALA A 81 35.59 -7.91 25.70
C ALA A 81 34.86 -6.72 25.07
N LEU A 82 33.91 -6.95 24.17
CA LEU A 82 33.12 -5.89 23.53
C LEU A 82 32.38 -5.04 24.58
N TRP A 83 31.76 -5.67 25.58
CA TRP A 83 31.13 -4.98 26.70
C TRP A 83 32.12 -4.04 27.40
N GLY A 84 33.30 -4.54 27.76
CA GLY A 84 34.35 -3.75 28.40
C GLY A 84 34.76 -2.52 27.57
N VAL A 85 35.01 -2.70 26.28
CA VAL A 85 35.40 -1.59 25.37
C VAL A 85 34.30 -0.53 25.26
N LEU A 86 33.04 -0.94 25.09
CA LEU A 86 31.91 -0.01 25.02
C LEU A 86 31.71 0.76 26.34
N TRP A 87 31.97 0.11 27.48
CA TRP A 87 31.96 0.76 28.79
C TRP A 87 33.11 1.74 29.00
N GLY A 88 34.29 1.42 28.46
CA GLY A 88 35.43 2.34 28.39
C GLY A 88 35.03 3.66 27.71
N HIS A 89 34.38 3.59 26.54
CA HIS A 89 33.86 4.78 25.86
C HIS A 89 32.81 5.54 26.69
N ALA A 90 31.90 4.84 27.38
CA ALA A 90 30.91 5.49 28.23
C ALA A 90 31.55 6.29 29.39
N LYS A 91 32.59 5.73 30.03
CA LYS A 91 33.34 6.39 31.10
C LYS A 91 34.14 7.60 30.58
N GLU A 92 34.75 7.48 29.41
CA GLU A 92 35.45 8.58 28.74
C GLU A 92 34.49 9.76 28.51
N VAL A 93 33.30 9.50 27.96
CA VAL A 93 32.28 10.53 27.74
C VAL A 93 31.75 11.10 29.06
N GLU A 94 31.61 10.29 30.12
CA GLU A 94 31.22 10.81 31.44
C GLU A 94 32.21 11.87 31.95
N ASN A 95 33.52 11.67 31.75
CA ASN A 95 34.54 12.66 32.13
C ASN A 95 34.41 13.96 31.33
N VAL A 96 34.12 13.87 30.03
CA VAL A 96 33.88 15.05 29.17
C VAL A 96 32.63 15.82 29.64
N LEU A 97 31.55 15.11 30.00
CA LEU A 97 30.34 15.73 30.55
C LEU A 97 30.58 16.38 31.90
N ASN A 98 31.45 15.81 32.75
CA ASN A 98 31.85 16.43 34.03
C ASN A 98 32.60 17.74 33.79
N GLN A 99 33.54 17.76 32.85
CA GLN A 99 34.27 18.98 32.48
C GLN A 99 33.32 20.05 31.94
N HIS A 100 32.36 19.68 31.10
CA HIS A 100 31.34 20.62 30.61
C HIS A 100 30.50 21.21 31.74
N ALA A 101 30.10 20.40 32.73
CA ALA A 101 29.32 20.86 33.88
C ALA A 101 30.08 21.82 34.81
N GLN A 102 31.43 21.82 34.78
CA GLN A 102 32.29 22.69 35.60
C GLN A 102 32.64 24.02 34.92
N GLN A 103 32.31 24.21 33.64
CA GLN A 103 32.64 25.45 32.93
C GLN A 103 31.82 26.63 33.52
N PRO A 104 32.48 27.72 33.97
CA PRO A 104 31.77 28.89 34.48
C PRO A 104 30.92 29.54 33.38
N LEU A 105 29.73 29.98 33.76
CA LEU A 105 28.83 30.73 32.88
C LEU A 105 29.32 32.18 32.80
N ASP A 106 29.74 32.62 31.61
CA ASP A 106 29.81 34.06 31.35
C ASP A 106 28.40 34.65 31.33
N LYS A 107 28.26 35.92 31.73
CA LYS A 107 26.98 36.66 31.78
C LYS A 107 26.19 36.60 30.47
N GLU A 108 26.85 36.36 29.34
CA GLU A 108 26.23 36.27 28.02
C GLU A 108 26.00 34.85 27.49
N GLY A 109 26.39 33.76 28.19
CA GLY A 109 26.10 32.37 27.78
C GLY A 109 26.74 31.87 26.46
N ARG A 110 27.56 32.68 25.77
CA ARG A 110 28.31 32.29 24.55
C ARG A 110 29.22 31.06 24.73
N PRO A 111 30.01 30.90 25.82
CA PRO A 111 30.85 29.71 25.99
C PRO A 111 30.04 28.41 26.03
N GLN A 112 28.78 28.45 26.49
CA GLN A 112 27.93 27.27 26.59
C GLN A 112 27.50 26.72 25.23
N GLU A 113 27.27 27.58 24.23
CA GLU A 113 26.88 27.17 22.87
C GLU A 113 28.02 26.45 22.16
N THR A 114 29.23 27.04 22.18
CA THR A 114 30.43 26.42 21.61
C THR A 114 30.75 25.10 22.31
N ALA A 115 30.64 25.05 23.63
CA ALA A 115 30.84 23.83 24.41
C ALA A 115 29.80 22.74 24.05
N LEU A 116 28.52 23.10 23.88
CA LEU A 116 27.49 22.14 23.48
C LEU A 116 27.74 21.56 22.06
N ARG A 117 28.24 22.38 21.13
CA ARG A 117 28.64 21.88 19.80
C ARG A 117 29.80 20.88 19.89
N GLN A 118 30.77 21.13 20.76
CA GLN A 118 31.88 20.20 21.01
C GLN A 118 31.44 18.89 21.67
N LEU A 119 30.31 18.88 22.39
CA LEU A 119 29.73 17.67 22.97
C LEU A 119 29.06 16.74 21.94
N VAL A 120 28.64 17.23 20.77
CA VAL A 120 27.85 16.45 19.81
C VAL A 120 28.47 15.09 19.47
N PRO A 121 29.77 14.99 19.10
CA PRO A 121 30.38 13.70 18.80
C PRO A 121 30.40 12.74 19.99
N HIS A 122 30.53 13.26 21.22
CA HIS A 122 30.53 12.47 22.45
C HIS A 122 29.14 11.97 22.80
N LEU A 123 28.11 12.81 22.63
CA LEU A 123 26.71 12.42 22.81
C LEU A 123 26.28 11.36 21.79
N MET A 124 26.70 11.49 20.53
CA MET A 124 26.44 10.49 19.50
C MET A 124 27.16 9.17 19.79
N LEU A 125 28.44 9.23 20.18
CA LEU A 125 29.17 8.04 20.64
C LEU A 125 28.43 7.34 21.77
N LEU A 126 27.98 8.10 22.77
CA LEU A 126 27.24 7.58 23.90
C LEU A 126 25.90 6.95 23.48
N ALA A 127 25.18 7.59 22.56
CA ALA A 127 23.95 7.04 21.99
C ALA A 127 24.19 5.70 21.29
N HIS A 128 25.25 5.59 20.47
CA HIS A 128 25.61 4.35 19.78
C HIS A 128 26.02 3.24 20.76
N VAL A 129 26.80 3.58 21.80
CA VAL A 129 27.18 2.66 22.87
C VAL A 129 25.93 2.08 23.53
N PHE A 130 25.06 2.92 24.09
CA PHE A 130 23.89 2.43 24.83
C PHE A 130 22.84 1.78 23.93
N HIS A 131 22.75 2.19 22.67
CA HIS A 131 21.91 1.50 21.70
C HIS A 131 22.39 0.06 21.44
N THR A 132 23.71 -0.12 21.28
CA THR A 132 24.32 -1.45 21.08
C THR A 132 24.14 -2.31 22.33
N LEU A 133 24.43 -1.75 23.50
CA LEU A 133 24.32 -2.47 24.78
C LEU A 133 22.89 -2.84 25.14
N ARG A 134 21.92 -1.99 24.81
CA ARG A 134 20.50 -2.30 24.95
C ARG A 134 20.12 -3.57 24.17
N HIS A 135 20.67 -3.78 22.98
CA HIS A 135 20.35 -4.96 22.17
C HIS A 135 20.82 -6.28 22.80
N ILE A 136 21.87 -6.25 23.62
CA ILE A 136 22.34 -7.42 24.39
C ILE A 136 21.28 -7.86 25.41
N GLU A 137 20.51 -6.92 25.95
CA GLU A 137 19.46 -7.18 26.93
C GLU A 137 18.10 -7.54 26.31
N GLU A 138 17.96 -7.50 24.99
CA GLU A 138 16.68 -7.78 24.31
C GLU A 138 16.35 -9.28 24.30
N PRO A 139 15.07 -9.69 24.35
CA PRO A 139 14.67 -11.10 24.37
C PRO A 139 15.09 -11.93 23.14
N PHE A 140 15.41 -11.28 22.02
CA PHE A 140 15.87 -11.95 20.80
C PHE A 140 17.39 -12.13 20.75
N ALA A 141 18.14 -11.56 21.69
CA ALA A 141 19.58 -11.81 21.80
C ALA A 141 19.82 -13.26 22.18
N ARG A 142 20.89 -13.86 21.65
CA ARG A 142 21.29 -15.22 22.03
C ARG A 142 21.61 -15.25 23.52
N GLN A 143 21.23 -16.35 24.21
CA GLN A 143 21.45 -16.47 25.65
C GLN A 143 22.94 -16.35 26.03
N GLU A 144 23.83 -16.95 25.23
CA GLU A 144 25.29 -16.85 25.40
C GLU A 144 25.81 -15.39 25.36
N VAL A 145 25.17 -14.53 24.57
CA VAL A 145 25.52 -13.10 24.45
C VAL A 145 25.14 -12.35 25.72
N LYS A 146 23.97 -12.67 26.28
CA LYS A 146 23.49 -12.08 27.53
C LYS A 146 24.32 -12.54 28.73
N ASP A 147 24.69 -13.82 28.76
CA ASP A 147 25.46 -14.44 29.84
C ASP A 147 26.93 -14.01 29.85
N ALA A 148 27.50 -13.70 28.68
CA ALA A 148 28.89 -13.19 28.57
C ALA A 148 29.08 -11.81 29.21
N VAL A 149 27.99 -11.08 29.48
CA VAL A 149 28.00 -9.72 30.00
C VAL A 149 27.60 -9.71 31.47
N ASN A 150 28.52 -9.30 32.34
CA ASN A 150 28.25 -9.07 33.75
C ASN A 150 27.92 -7.60 34.01
N ILE A 151 26.74 -7.35 34.59
CA ILE A 151 26.31 -6.00 34.99
C ILE A 151 26.24 -5.95 36.51
N VAL A 152 27.01 -5.05 37.12
CA VAL A 152 27.02 -4.83 38.58
C VAL A 152 26.23 -3.57 38.97
N GLN A 153 25.77 -3.49 40.21
CA GLN A 153 24.93 -2.38 40.69
C GLN A 153 25.55 -0.98 40.46
N LYS A 154 26.88 -0.86 40.65
CA LYS A 154 27.62 0.39 40.42
C LYS A 154 27.50 0.92 38.99
N GLU A 155 27.36 0.01 38.02
CA GLU A 155 27.20 0.37 36.61
C GLU A 155 25.81 0.93 36.35
N VAL A 156 24.77 0.38 36.99
CA VAL A 156 23.40 0.90 36.91
C VAL A 156 23.32 2.32 37.48
N GLU A 157 23.91 2.55 38.64
CA GLU A 157 23.99 3.88 39.26
C GLU A 157 24.74 4.87 38.38
N MET A 158 25.86 4.44 37.77
CA MET A 158 26.62 5.26 36.83
C MET A 158 25.76 5.67 35.63
N VAL A 159 25.03 4.75 35.02
CA VAL A 159 24.19 5.01 33.84
C VAL A 159 23.02 5.92 34.17
N VAL A 160 22.35 5.71 35.31
CA VAL A 160 21.29 6.60 35.79
C VAL A 160 21.83 8.02 36.02
N ARG A 161 22.99 8.13 36.67
CA ARG A 161 23.67 9.42 36.88
C ARG A 161 24.03 10.08 35.56
N LEU A 162 24.51 9.32 34.59
CA LEU A 162 24.86 9.80 33.25
C LEU A 162 23.62 10.29 32.49
N ALA A 163 22.51 9.56 32.56
CA ALA A 163 21.24 9.98 31.98
C ALA A 163 20.77 11.30 32.59
N LEU A 164 20.83 11.46 33.92
CA LEU A 164 20.50 12.73 34.57
C LEU A 164 21.42 13.88 34.13
N LYS A 165 22.72 13.62 33.88
CA LYS A 165 23.63 14.63 33.32
C LYS A 165 23.20 15.03 31.92
N VAL A 166 22.87 14.07 31.05
CA VAL A 166 22.36 14.33 29.69
C VAL A 166 21.04 15.10 29.74
N THR A 167 20.12 14.76 30.67
CA THR A 167 18.87 15.52 30.88
C THR A 167 19.15 16.98 31.26
N ARG A 168 20.15 17.26 32.09
CA ARG A 168 20.54 18.66 32.44
C ARG A 168 21.16 19.42 31.27
N VAL A 169 21.94 18.73 30.44
CA VAL A 169 22.42 19.30 29.16
C VAL A 169 21.22 19.63 28.27
N PHE A 170 20.20 18.77 28.23
CA PHE A 170 18.99 19.01 27.46
C PHE A 170 18.19 20.21 27.98
N ASP A 171 18.01 20.32 29.30
CA ASP A 171 17.35 21.46 29.94
C ASP A 171 18.07 22.77 29.59
N SER A 172 19.39 22.78 29.73
CA SER A 172 20.22 23.95 29.40
C SER A 172 20.09 24.35 27.93
N ALA A 173 20.00 23.37 27.04
CA ALA A 173 19.82 23.60 25.61
C ALA A 173 18.41 24.16 25.29
N LEU A 174 17.37 23.61 25.92
CA LEU A 174 15.99 24.02 25.66
C LEU A 174 15.62 25.37 26.27
N ARG A 175 16.28 25.81 27.35
CA ARG A 175 16.09 27.16 27.94
C ARG A 175 16.59 28.30 27.05
N ASN A 176 17.54 28.02 26.14
CA ASN A 176 18.11 29.02 25.23
C ASN A 176 17.81 28.66 23.75
N PRO A 177 16.54 28.52 23.35
CA PRO A 177 16.20 27.93 22.08
C PRO A 177 16.82 28.69 20.89
N GLN A 178 16.83 30.03 20.91
CA GLN A 178 17.36 30.84 19.81
C GLN A 178 18.87 30.66 19.54
N ARG A 179 19.63 30.09 20.48
CA ARG A 179 21.09 29.95 20.37
C ARG A 179 21.56 28.51 20.17
N THR A 180 20.73 27.51 20.43
CA THR A 180 21.15 26.11 20.29
C THR A 180 21.05 25.63 18.85
N ASN A 181 22.14 25.01 18.36
CA ASN A 181 22.13 24.30 17.08
C ASN A 181 21.16 23.10 17.13
N GLU A 182 20.36 22.92 16.08
CA GLU A 182 19.40 21.82 15.95
C GLU A 182 20.09 20.44 15.98
N ASN A 183 21.32 20.34 15.42
CA ASN A 183 22.12 19.11 15.49
C ASN A 183 22.47 18.73 16.93
N SER A 184 22.72 19.71 17.80
CA SER A 184 22.99 19.48 19.22
C SER A 184 21.75 18.98 19.96
N LEU A 185 20.58 19.58 19.69
CA LEU A 185 19.32 19.14 20.29
C LEU A 185 19.00 17.68 19.90
N ARG A 186 19.21 17.31 18.63
CA ARG A 186 19.02 15.93 18.15
C ARG A 186 19.99 14.95 18.81
N ALA A 187 21.26 15.31 18.93
CA ALA A 187 22.26 14.45 19.57
C ALA A 187 21.91 14.18 21.05
N VAL A 188 21.43 15.20 21.75
CA VAL A 188 20.96 15.06 23.14
C VAL A 188 19.69 14.21 23.21
N GLU A 189 18.70 14.44 22.34
CA GLU A 189 17.46 13.65 22.30
C GLU A 189 17.76 12.16 22.05
N LEU A 190 18.61 11.85 21.06
CA LEU A 190 19.02 10.48 20.74
C LEU A 190 19.78 9.82 21.88
N CYS A 191 20.71 10.55 22.50
CA CYS A 191 21.50 10.05 23.62
C CYS A 191 20.62 9.74 24.82
N LEU A 192 19.74 10.67 25.21
CA LEU A 192 18.79 10.46 26.30
C LEU A 192 17.88 9.27 26.03
N ALA A 193 17.32 9.20 24.83
CA ALA A 193 16.46 8.10 24.43
C ALA A 193 17.19 6.74 24.51
N ALA A 194 18.48 6.68 24.14
CA ALA A 194 19.25 5.43 24.15
C ALA A 194 19.54 4.98 25.58
N LEU A 195 19.87 5.95 26.45
CA LEU A 195 20.05 5.75 27.88
C LEU A 195 18.75 5.27 28.55
N GLU A 196 17.62 5.93 28.32
CA GLU A 196 16.31 5.54 28.87
C GLU A 196 15.97 4.09 28.52
N MET A 197 16.12 3.74 27.24
CA MET A 197 15.82 2.40 26.76
C MET A 197 16.75 1.34 27.37
N PHE A 198 18.03 1.64 27.50
CA PHE A 198 19.00 0.74 28.12
C PHE A 198 18.73 0.57 29.63
N ILE A 199 18.49 1.67 30.36
CA ILE A 199 18.12 1.66 31.78
C ILE A 199 16.89 0.77 32.01
N ALA A 200 15.86 0.90 31.17
CA ALA A 200 14.67 0.05 31.26
C ALA A 200 14.95 -1.42 30.93
N SER A 201 15.81 -1.72 29.96
CA SER A 201 16.18 -3.10 29.62
C SER A 201 16.94 -3.81 30.75
N ILE A 202 17.87 -3.12 31.42
CA ILE A 202 18.65 -3.69 32.53
C ILE A 202 17.77 -4.09 33.72
N ALA A 203 16.64 -3.41 33.94
CA ALA A 203 15.73 -3.69 35.06
C ALA A 203 15.24 -5.16 35.09
N SER A 204 15.34 -5.88 33.96
CA SER A 204 15.02 -7.31 33.85
C SER A 204 15.99 -8.25 34.58
N ARG A 205 17.23 -7.81 34.89
CA ARG A 205 18.22 -8.65 35.58
C ARG A 205 17.91 -8.74 37.08
N LYS A 206 17.81 -9.96 37.61
CA LYS A 206 17.47 -10.23 39.03
C LYS A 206 18.52 -9.73 40.03
N THR A 207 19.79 -9.66 39.63
CA THR A 207 20.91 -9.25 40.50
C THR A 207 20.97 -7.75 40.79
N ILE A 208 20.10 -6.96 40.15
CA ILE A 208 20.14 -5.50 40.17
C ILE A 208 19.01 -4.95 41.02
N ASP A 209 19.33 -3.99 41.88
CA ASP A 209 18.33 -3.18 42.58
C ASP A 209 17.71 -2.16 41.61
N VAL A 210 16.39 -2.20 41.48
CA VAL A 210 15.61 -1.36 40.55
C VAL A 210 15.32 0.02 41.15
N SER A 211 15.63 0.27 42.42
CA SER A 211 15.37 1.55 43.09
C SER A 211 15.94 2.77 42.34
N PRO A 212 17.21 2.77 41.86
CA PRO A 212 17.75 3.87 41.05
C PRO A 212 17.02 4.05 39.72
N VAL A 213 16.57 2.95 39.11
CA VAL A 213 15.80 2.95 37.85
C VAL A 213 14.43 3.58 38.06
N LEU A 214 13.71 3.17 39.11
CA LEU A 214 12.42 3.76 39.47
C LEU A 214 12.55 5.24 39.84
N ALA A 215 13.60 5.62 40.57
CA ALA A 215 13.85 7.02 40.92
C ALA A 215 14.09 7.88 39.66
N PHE A 216 14.81 7.35 38.67
CA PHE A 216 15.03 8.01 37.39
C PHE A 216 13.72 8.26 36.63
N PHE A 217 12.90 7.23 36.41
CA PHE A 217 11.62 7.37 35.69
C PHE A 217 10.52 8.09 36.49
N ASN A 218 10.69 8.24 37.80
CA ASN A 218 9.85 9.09 38.63
C ASN A 218 10.33 10.55 38.72
N SER A 219 11.44 10.91 38.08
CA SER A 219 11.89 12.29 38.01
C SER A 219 10.98 13.14 37.12
N ASP A 220 10.43 14.22 37.68
CA ASP A 220 9.60 15.16 36.91
C ASP A 220 10.38 15.84 35.78
N LEU A 221 11.69 16.01 35.98
CA LEU A 221 12.58 16.55 34.96
C LEU A 221 12.61 15.64 33.72
N VAL A 222 12.84 14.34 33.92
CA VAL A 222 12.89 13.35 32.83
C VAL A 222 11.52 13.24 32.17
N TRP A 223 10.45 13.16 32.98
CA TRP A 223 9.07 13.13 32.47
C TRP A 223 8.75 14.34 31.59
N ARG A 224 9.10 15.55 32.01
CA ARG A 224 8.87 16.77 31.22
C ARG A 224 9.58 16.72 29.86
N PHE A 225 10.83 16.26 29.82
CA PHE A 225 11.58 16.15 28.56
C PHE A 225 11.14 14.98 27.69
N SER A 226 10.41 14.00 28.23
CA SER A 226 9.83 12.95 27.40
C SER A 226 8.81 13.47 26.38
N GLY A 227 8.26 14.68 26.56
CA GLY A 227 7.21 15.27 25.70
C GLY A 227 7.70 16.29 24.67
N VAL A 228 9.00 16.46 24.47
CA VAL A 228 9.55 17.54 23.61
C VAL A 228 9.65 17.15 22.14
N GLY A 229 9.87 15.87 21.85
CA GLY A 229 10.12 15.34 20.51
C GLY A 229 9.55 13.94 20.32
N VAL A 230 9.49 13.47 19.07
CA VAL A 230 8.94 12.15 18.75
C VAL A 230 9.82 11.04 19.31
N ILE A 231 11.15 11.20 19.27
CA ILE A 231 12.08 10.16 19.72
C ILE A 231 12.04 10.06 21.24
N ALA A 232 12.06 11.20 21.93
CA ALA A 232 11.89 11.26 23.38
C ALA A 232 10.56 10.63 23.82
N THR A 233 9.45 10.94 23.14
CA THR A 233 8.15 10.33 23.47
C THR A 233 8.12 8.83 23.21
N GLU A 234 8.63 8.39 22.05
CA GLU A 234 8.67 6.97 21.66
C GLU A 234 9.52 6.14 22.64
N SER A 235 10.75 6.58 22.90
CA SER A 235 11.69 5.90 23.79
C SER A 235 11.20 5.88 25.24
N TYR A 236 10.73 7.01 25.78
CA TYR A 236 10.25 7.06 27.15
C TYR A 236 9.01 6.17 27.36
N CYS A 237 8.02 6.24 26.48
CA CYS A 237 6.81 5.40 26.59
C CYS A 237 7.16 3.91 26.50
N GLU A 238 8.04 3.55 25.57
CA GLU A 238 8.53 2.17 25.43
C GLU A 238 9.38 1.73 26.63
N ALA A 239 10.20 2.61 27.20
CA ALA A 239 10.98 2.35 28.40
C ALA A 239 10.08 2.09 29.62
N ILE A 240 9.05 2.92 29.83
CA ILE A 240 8.05 2.68 30.88
C ILE A 240 7.31 1.36 30.66
N ARG A 241 6.94 1.05 29.40
CA ARG A 241 6.32 -0.22 29.05
C ARG A 241 7.18 -1.41 29.47
N ARG A 242 8.46 -1.38 29.13
CA ARG A 242 9.44 -2.43 29.48
C ARG A 242 9.65 -2.53 30.98
N LEU A 243 9.74 -1.41 31.66
CA LEU A 243 9.90 -1.37 33.10
C LEU A 243 8.71 -2.01 33.81
N ILE A 244 7.47 -1.72 33.39
CA ILE A 244 6.26 -2.38 33.92
C ILE A 244 6.35 -3.89 33.75
N VAL A 245 6.71 -4.37 32.55
CA VAL A 245 6.87 -5.81 32.27
C VAL A 245 7.97 -6.41 33.15
N ALA A 246 9.12 -5.74 33.28
CA ALA A 246 10.24 -6.23 34.08
C ALA A 246 9.89 -6.36 35.58
N ILE A 247 9.14 -5.41 36.14
CA ILE A 247 8.70 -5.47 37.55
C ILE A 247 7.74 -6.66 37.76
N PHE A 248 6.81 -6.92 36.83
CA PHE A 248 5.94 -8.10 36.91
C PHE A 248 6.70 -9.43 36.76
N LEU A 249 7.71 -9.49 35.90
CA LEU A 249 8.58 -10.67 35.79
C LEU A 249 9.42 -10.92 37.06
N ARG A 250 9.58 -9.89 37.89
CA ARG A 250 10.27 -9.92 39.18
C ARG A 250 9.31 -9.77 40.35
N GLN A 251 8.04 -10.18 40.18
CA GLN A 251 7.03 -9.97 41.21
C GLN A 251 7.37 -10.60 42.57
N ASP A 252 8.19 -11.66 42.58
CA ASP A 252 8.65 -12.31 43.82
C ASP A 252 9.69 -11.47 44.59
N ASP A 253 10.36 -10.53 43.91
CA ASP A 253 11.41 -9.68 44.50
C ASP A 253 10.83 -8.43 45.20
N PHE A 254 9.59 -8.04 44.89
CA PHE A 254 9.01 -6.75 45.28
C PHE A 254 7.60 -6.89 45.87
N VAL A 255 7.29 -6.07 46.88
CA VAL A 255 5.93 -5.96 47.42
C VAL A 255 5.19 -4.81 46.75
N GLY A 256 3.93 -5.01 46.36
CA GLY A 256 3.07 -3.95 45.80
C GLY A 256 3.34 -3.62 44.33
N VAL A 257 3.80 -4.60 43.55
CA VAL A 257 4.13 -4.48 42.11
C VAL A 257 3.02 -3.83 41.31
N GLU A 258 1.76 -4.23 41.53
CA GLU A 258 0.61 -3.68 40.82
C GLU A 258 0.43 -2.19 41.05
N GLU A 259 0.66 -1.71 42.28
CA GLU A 259 0.49 -0.30 42.60
C GLU A 259 1.56 0.55 41.92
N VAL A 260 2.81 0.10 41.94
CA VAL A 260 3.93 0.76 41.25
C VAL A 260 3.67 0.79 39.73
N ALA A 261 3.28 -0.35 39.15
CA ALA A 261 2.99 -0.46 37.72
C ALA A 261 1.84 0.47 37.29
N VAL A 262 0.76 0.53 38.07
CA VAL A 262 -0.38 1.44 37.79
C VAL A 262 0.03 2.90 37.92
N ARG A 263 0.87 3.26 38.89
CA ARG A 263 1.38 4.63 39.01
C ARG A 263 2.23 5.02 37.80
N LEU A 264 3.12 4.15 37.34
CA LEU A 264 3.92 4.39 36.13
C LEU A 264 3.02 4.53 34.89
N LEU A 265 2.06 3.62 34.69
CA LEU A 265 1.13 3.66 33.56
C LEU A 265 0.26 4.93 33.54
N ARG A 266 -0.31 5.28 34.69
CA ARG A 266 -1.23 6.43 34.81
C ARG A 266 -0.51 7.77 34.77
N HIS A 267 0.57 7.91 35.54
CA HIS A 267 1.19 9.21 35.81
C HIS A 267 2.40 9.51 34.95
N ARG A 268 3.05 8.49 34.37
CA ARG A 268 4.25 8.68 33.53
C ARG A 268 4.00 8.36 32.06
N LEU A 269 3.24 7.30 31.76
CA LEU A 269 2.95 6.90 30.38
C LEU A 269 1.76 7.67 29.79
N THR A 270 0.59 7.63 30.43
CA THR A 270 -0.64 8.21 29.86
C THR A 270 -0.89 9.67 30.25
N ASN A 271 -0.36 10.14 31.37
CA ASN A 271 -0.30 11.57 31.67
C ASN A 271 0.94 12.17 30.99
N ARG A 272 0.73 12.89 29.89
CA ARG A 272 1.83 13.43 29.06
C ARG A 272 2.07 14.91 29.37
N PRO A 273 3.31 15.40 29.18
CA PRO A 273 3.58 16.83 29.23
C PRO A 273 2.77 17.59 28.17
N PRO A 274 2.41 18.86 28.42
CA PRO A 274 1.74 19.71 27.43
C PRO A 274 2.55 19.80 26.13
N PHE A 275 1.86 19.73 24.99
CA PHE A 275 2.50 19.81 23.68
C PHE A 275 3.03 21.23 23.41
N ASP A 276 4.33 21.33 23.11
CA ASP A 276 4.99 22.56 22.70
C ASP A 276 5.34 22.49 21.21
N TRP A 277 4.61 23.27 20.41
CA TRP A 277 4.79 23.30 18.96
C TRP A 277 6.16 23.84 18.54
N GLU A 278 6.70 24.84 19.21
CA GLU A 278 7.95 25.48 18.82
C GLU A 278 9.13 24.53 19.04
N ILE A 279 9.14 23.84 20.18
CA ILE A 279 10.15 22.83 20.49
C ILE A 279 10.01 21.63 19.55
N PHE A 280 8.79 21.12 19.36
CA PHE A 280 8.53 19.99 18.48
C PHE A 280 8.98 20.25 17.05
N ARG A 281 8.63 21.41 16.49
CA ARG A 281 8.98 21.80 15.13
C ARG A 281 10.50 21.79 14.92
N ARG A 282 11.27 22.30 15.88
CA ARG A 282 12.74 22.35 15.80
C ARG A 282 13.39 20.97 15.87
N LEU A 283 12.85 20.06 16.68
CA LEU A 283 13.36 18.68 16.75
C LEU A 283 12.94 17.84 15.53
N TYR A 284 11.77 18.11 14.95
CA TYR A 284 11.23 17.30 13.85
C TYR A 284 11.86 17.58 12.49
N VAL A 285 12.17 18.85 12.16
CA VAL A 285 12.68 19.30 10.84
C VAL A 285 13.93 18.52 10.37
N LEU A 286 14.63 17.84 11.27
CA LEU A 286 15.83 17.06 10.96
C LEU A 286 15.64 15.54 10.81
N ARG A 287 14.45 14.98 11.10
CA ARG A 287 14.26 13.51 11.16
C ARG A 287 14.41 12.84 9.79
N ASP A 288 13.71 13.36 8.78
CA ASP A 288 13.62 12.73 7.47
C ASP A 288 14.22 13.66 6.42
N ALA A 289 15.49 13.46 6.08
CA ALA A 289 16.02 13.96 4.80
C ALA A 289 15.20 13.41 3.60
N GLU A 290 14.46 12.31 3.82
CA GLU A 290 13.49 11.73 2.87
C GLU A 290 12.17 12.53 2.75
N LEU A 291 11.79 13.30 3.78
CA LEU A 291 10.76 14.33 3.65
C LEU A 291 11.38 15.52 2.94
N SER A 292 11.64 15.35 1.64
CA SER A 292 12.00 16.37 0.66
C SER A 292 11.39 17.73 1.04
N SER A 293 12.14 18.59 1.75
CA SER A 293 12.00 20.04 2.04
C SER A 293 10.66 20.79 1.90
N VAL A 294 9.50 20.14 1.83
CA VAL A 294 8.25 20.70 1.27
C VAL A 294 6.97 20.21 1.96
N ALA A 295 7.00 19.17 2.81
CA ALA A 295 5.80 18.82 3.57
C ALA A 295 5.62 19.83 4.73
N SER A 296 4.56 20.65 4.67
CA SER A 296 4.18 21.52 5.77
C SER A 296 3.87 20.66 7.00
N LEU A 297 4.76 20.74 8.00
CA LEU A 297 4.52 20.13 9.30
C LEU A 297 3.41 20.91 9.99
N THR A 298 2.49 20.20 10.64
CA THR A 298 1.40 20.81 11.41
C THR A 298 1.45 20.33 12.86
N PRO A 299 0.98 21.13 13.84
CA PRO A 299 0.89 20.69 15.23
C PRO A 299 0.00 19.45 15.40
N GLN A 300 -1.03 19.31 14.57
CA GLN A 300 -1.92 18.16 14.51
C GLN A 300 -1.15 16.85 14.29
N TYR A 301 -0.16 16.85 13.41
CA TYR A 301 0.69 15.69 13.17
C TYR A 301 1.44 15.29 14.44
N GLY A 302 2.06 16.24 15.15
CA GLY A 302 2.82 15.98 16.36
C GLY A 302 1.97 15.35 17.46
N ILE A 303 0.78 15.92 17.70
CA ILE A 303 -0.16 15.42 18.71
C ILE A 303 -0.69 14.03 18.34
N LEU A 304 -1.09 13.81 17.08
CA LEU A 304 -1.53 12.49 16.61
C LEU A 304 -0.40 11.46 16.71
N ARG A 305 0.84 11.86 16.44
CA ARG A 305 2.00 10.98 16.56
C ARG A 305 2.21 10.54 18.00
N TYR A 306 2.10 11.47 18.96
CA TYR A 306 2.17 11.15 20.39
C TYR A 306 1.02 10.24 20.81
N MET A 307 -0.18 10.52 20.33
CA MET A 307 -1.36 9.71 20.65
C MET A 307 -1.20 8.27 20.17
N SER A 308 -0.76 8.08 18.92
CA SER A 308 -0.44 6.76 18.38
C SER A 308 0.60 6.00 19.22
N ILE A 309 1.68 6.67 19.65
CA ILE A 309 2.74 6.05 20.45
C ILE A 309 2.20 5.60 21.81
N VAL A 310 1.51 6.49 22.52
CA VAL A 310 0.91 6.21 23.83
C VAL A 310 -0.07 5.05 23.72
N GLN A 311 -0.97 5.12 22.74
CA GLN A 311 -1.99 4.10 22.54
C GLN A 311 -1.38 2.73 22.25
N LEU A 312 -0.37 2.63 21.38
CA LEU A 312 0.30 1.35 21.10
C LEU A 312 0.94 0.75 22.35
N CYS A 313 1.54 1.58 23.22
CA CYS A 313 2.10 1.11 24.48
C CYS A 313 1.01 0.65 25.46
N VAL A 314 -0.11 1.37 25.54
CA VAL A 314 -1.27 0.99 26.36
C VAL A 314 -1.86 -0.33 25.88
N GLU A 315 -2.09 -0.49 24.58
CA GLU A 315 -2.57 -1.74 23.97
C GLU A 315 -1.62 -2.90 24.29
N SER A 316 -0.31 -2.70 24.14
CA SER A 316 0.69 -3.74 24.43
C SER A 316 0.75 -4.15 25.90
N LEU A 317 0.33 -3.30 26.85
CA LEU A 317 0.34 -3.62 28.29
C LEU A 317 -0.97 -4.24 28.76
N LEU A 318 -2.11 -3.77 28.24
CA LEU A 318 -3.42 -4.11 28.78
C LEU A 318 -4.19 -5.11 27.92
N LEU A 319 -3.81 -5.27 26.66
CA LEU A 319 -4.39 -6.24 25.73
C LEU A 319 -3.42 -7.38 25.40
N SER A 320 -2.33 -7.53 26.15
CA SER A 320 -1.47 -8.70 26.04
C SER A 320 -2.10 -9.93 26.72
N ASP A 321 -1.79 -11.11 26.19
CA ASP A 321 -2.26 -12.39 26.73
C ASP A 321 -1.47 -12.89 27.97
N GLU A 322 -0.64 -12.02 28.55
CA GLU A 322 0.22 -12.37 29.68
C GLU A 322 -0.57 -12.54 30.99
N SER A 323 -0.07 -13.41 31.88
CA SER A 323 -0.75 -13.77 33.13
C SER A 323 -0.96 -12.57 34.07
N TRP A 324 0.04 -11.68 34.15
CA TRP A 324 0.03 -10.50 35.02
C TRP A 324 -0.91 -9.38 34.52
N THR A 325 -1.28 -9.38 33.24
CA THR A 325 -2.12 -8.34 32.63
C THR A 325 -3.48 -8.22 33.30
N LYS A 326 -4.06 -9.35 33.75
CA LYS A 326 -5.33 -9.34 34.50
C LYS A 326 -5.23 -8.58 35.82
N SER A 327 -4.11 -8.72 36.53
CA SER A 327 -3.85 -8.00 37.79
C SER A 327 -3.70 -6.51 37.53
N LEU A 328 -2.87 -6.15 36.54
CA LEU A 328 -2.66 -4.76 36.11
C LEU A 328 -3.98 -4.07 35.71
N ARG A 329 -4.81 -4.74 34.90
CA ARG A 329 -6.13 -4.21 34.49
C ARG A 329 -7.01 -3.93 35.70
N ARG A 330 -7.17 -4.90 36.61
CA ARG A 330 -8.02 -4.75 37.81
C ARG A 330 -7.59 -3.56 38.67
N GLN A 331 -6.28 -3.40 38.89
CA GLN A 331 -5.78 -2.28 39.70
C GLN A 331 -5.88 -0.94 38.97
N THR A 332 -5.68 -0.95 37.64
CA THR A 332 -5.87 0.23 36.79
C THR A 332 -7.32 0.72 36.83
N VAL A 333 -8.31 -0.18 36.72
CA VAL A 333 -9.75 0.14 36.83
C VAL A 333 -10.05 0.86 38.13
N LYS A 334 -9.63 0.31 39.28
CA LYS A 334 -9.85 0.93 40.60
C LYS A 334 -9.25 2.34 40.67
N SER A 335 -8.03 2.49 40.17
CA SER A 335 -7.28 3.74 40.15
C SER A 335 -7.90 4.79 39.21
N LEU A 336 -8.40 4.36 38.05
CA LEU A 336 -9.06 5.20 37.06
C LEU A 336 -10.40 5.72 37.57
N HIS A 337 -11.20 4.86 38.21
CA HIS A 337 -12.47 5.24 38.84
C HIS A 337 -12.28 6.32 39.91
N GLN A 338 -11.22 6.21 40.72
CA GLN A 338 -10.90 7.24 41.72
C GLN A 338 -10.50 8.57 41.08
N MET A 339 -9.81 8.52 39.93
CA MET A 339 -9.36 9.71 39.20
C MET A 339 -10.52 10.39 38.46
N ASN A 340 -11.30 9.63 37.69
CA ASN A 340 -12.42 10.15 36.89
C ASN A 340 -13.51 10.82 37.76
N LYS A 341 -13.59 10.48 39.05
CA LYS A 341 -14.46 11.17 40.03
C LYS A 341 -13.94 12.53 40.47
N LYS A 342 -12.64 12.76 40.42
CA LYS A 342 -11.98 13.98 40.92
C LYS A 342 -11.57 14.93 39.81
N GLU A 343 -11.14 14.38 38.67
CA GLU A 343 -10.44 15.09 37.61
C GLU A 343 -10.89 14.59 36.24
N MET A 344 -10.86 15.48 35.25
CA MET A 344 -11.17 15.15 33.87
C MET A 344 -10.00 14.40 33.21
N LEU A 345 -10.27 13.26 32.59
CA LEU A 345 -9.24 12.48 31.88
C LEU A 345 -8.70 13.22 30.65
N SER A 346 -7.37 13.22 30.48
CA SER A 346 -6.71 13.74 29.27
C SER A 346 -7.04 12.92 28.03
N PHE A 347 -6.83 13.48 26.83
CA PHE A 347 -7.00 12.76 25.57
C PHE A 347 -6.13 11.49 25.50
N PHE A 348 -4.94 11.50 26.10
CA PHE A 348 -4.06 10.32 26.18
C PHE A 348 -4.58 9.26 27.17
N GLN A 349 -5.18 9.70 28.29
CA GLN A 349 -5.77 8.80 29.29
C GLN A 349 -7.09 8.19 28.83
N VAL A 350 -7.74 8.75 27.81
CA VAL A 350 -8.93 8.14 27.19
C VAL A 350 -8.62 6.76 26.59
N SER A 351 -7.42 6.54 26.04
CA SER A 351 -7.00 5.19 25.61
C SER A 351 -6.91 4.20 26.77
N LEU A 352 -6.59 4.66 27.98
CA LEU A 352 -6.57 3.83 29.17
C LEU A 352 -7.99 3.36 29.52
N LEU A 353 -8.95 4.29 29.53
CA LEU A 353 -10.37 4.01 29.74
C LEU A 353 -10.91 3.01 28.70
N GLY A 354 -10.63 3.28 27.42
CA GLY A 354 -11.01 2.40 26.32
C GLY A 354 -10.45 0.98 26.47
N ALA A 355 -9.18 0.83 26.90
CA ALA A 355 -8.55 -0.46 27.09
C ALA A 355 -9.13 -1.26 28.28
N VAL A 356 -9.44 -0.62 29.39
CA VAL A 356 -9.82 -1.33 30.63
C VAL A 356 -11.32 -1.60 30.76
N GLU A 357 -12.14 -0.60 30.48
CA GLU A 357 -13.59 -0.60 30.71
C GLU A 357 -14.39 -0.54 29.40
N GLY A 358 -13.79 0.00 28.34
CA GLY A 358 -14.51 0.44 27.16
C GLY A 358 -14.88 1.92 27.31
N MET A 359 -15.02 2.58 26.16
CA MET A 359 -15.50 3.96 26.13
C MET A 359 -16.99 4.01 26.41
N PRO A 360 -17.49 4.91 27.28
CA PRO A 360 -18.94 5.11 27.43
C PRO A 360 -19.54 5.69 26.15
N GLU A 361 -20.86 5.76 26.04
CA GLU A 361 -21.49 6.54 24.97
C GLU A 361 -21.12 8.02 25.12
N MET A 362 -20.49 8.61 24.10
CA MET A 362 -20.12 10.02 24.06
C MET A 362 -20.70 10.70 22.84
N ASN A 363 -21.11 11.96 23.02
CA ASN A 363 -21.55 12.80 21.92
C ASN A 363 -20.35 13.55 21.34
N PHE A 364 -19.92 13.17 20.13
CA PHE A 364 -18.83 13.86 19.45
C PHE A 364 -19.25 15.22 18.86
N SER A 365 -20.54 15.56 18.84
CA SER A 365 -21.01 16.84 18.30
C SER A 365 -20.91 18.02 19.27
N ASP A 366 -20.55 17.79 20.54
CA ASP A 366 -20.36 18.87 21.53
C ASP A 366 -18.96 19.49 21.43
N ASP A 367 -18.84 20.53 20.61
CA ASP A 367 -17.58 21.25 20.41
C ASP A 367 -17.10 21.97 21.68
N ALA A 368 -18.01 22.41 22.56
CA ALA A 368 -17.67 23.14 23.77
C ALA A 368 -17.00 22.23 24.81
N GLU A 369 -17.50 21.01 24.98
CA GLU A 369 -16.88 20.03 25.89
C GLU A 369 -15.52 19.54 25.38
N LEU A 370 -15.35 19.40 24.06
CA LEU A 370 -14.05 19.07 23.45
C LEU A 370 -13.00 20.16 23.75
N GLN A 371 -13.36 21.43 23.56
CA GLN A 371 -12.49 22.57 23.87
C GLN A 371 -12.21 22.69 25.37
N ARG A 372 -13.22 22.50 26.21
CA ARG A 372 -13.04 22.50 27.67
C ARG A 372 -12.03 21.45 28.10
N ARG A 373 -12.10 20.23 27.55
CA ARG A 373 -11.14 19.16 27.85
C ARG A 373 -9.72 19.54 27.47
N SER A 374 -9.50 20.11 26.29
CA SER A 374 -8.14 20.48 25.87
C SER A 374 -7.49 21.51 26.79
N VAL A 375 -8.29 22.46 27.30
CA VAL A 375 -7.84 23.49 28.25
C VAL A 375 -7.57 22.91 29.63
N VAL A 376 -8.54 22.17 30.21
CA VAL A 376 -8.44 21.61 31.57
C VAL A 376 -7.30 20.61 31.69
N THR A 377 -7.05 19.81 30.65
CA THR A 377 -6.00 18.79 30.68
C THR A 377 -4.67 19.28 30.10
N HIS A 378 -4.54 20.59 29.87
CA HIS A 378 -3.32 21.23 29.35
C HIS A 378 -2.73 20.51 28.13
N LEU A 379 -3.55 20.22 27.11
CA LEU A 379 -3.11 19.48 25.92
C LEU A 379 -1.94 20.20 25.20
N THR A 380 -1.99 21.52 25.16
CA THR A 380 -0.95 22.38 24.60
C THR A 380 -0.47 23.41 25.63
N VAL A 381 0.76 23.90 25.47
CA VAL A 381 1.28 25.00 26.30
C VAL A 381 0.50 26.29 26.01
N GLN A 382 0.05 26.99 27.05
CA GLN A 382 -0.76 28.22 26.93
C GLN A 382 -0.10 29.35 26.12
N ASN A 383 1.24 29.37 26.04
CA ASN A 383 2.02 30.39 25.33
C ASN A 383 2.37 29.99 23.87
N THR A 384 1.75 28.95 23.30
CA THR A 384 2.02 28.55 21.91
C THR A 384 1.55 29.61 20.91
N SER A 385 2.21 29.65 19.74
CA SER A 385 1.87 30.57 18.64
C SER A 385 0.40 30.46 18.24
N LYS A 386 -0.14 31.50 17.56
CA LYS A 386 -1.50 31.49 16.98
C LYS A 386 -1.79 30.28 16.08
N ASP A 387 -0.75 29.59 15.63
CA ASP A 387 -0.85 28.40 14.77
C ASP A 387 -1.29 27.13 15.50
N CYS A 388 -1.28 27.12 16.85
CA CYS A 388 -1.62 25.94 17.65
C CYS A 388 -3.08 25.92 18.14
N ILE A 389 -3.97 26.72 17.56
CA ILE A 389 -5.40 26.69 17.88
C ILE A 389 -5.99 25.38 17.35
N LEU A 390 -6.23 24.43 18.25
CA LEU A 390 -6.81 23.13 17.92
C LEU A 390 -8.32 23.25 17.71
N GLN A 391 -8.76 23.03 16.48
CA GLN A 391 -10.17 23.06 16.11
C GLN A 391 -10.95 21.90 16.74
N PRO A 392 -12.25 22.06 17.05
CA PRO A 392 -13.08 20.98 17.58
C PRO A 392 -13.10 19.73 16.69
N SER A 393 -13.05 19.91 15.36
CA SER A 393 -12.93 18.80 14.39
C SER A 393 -11.67 17.95 14.63
N PHE A 394 -10.54 18.58 14.94
CA PHE A 394 -9.32 17.84 15.29
C PHE A 394 -9.41 17.15 16.66
N LEU A 395 -9.96 17.84 17.67
CA LEU A 395 -10.13 17.27 19.01
C LEU A 395 -11.09 16.06 19.01
N ARG A 396 -12.10 16.07 18.14
CA ARG A 396 -12.99 14.93 17.89
C ARG A 396 -12.23 13.69 17.42
N ILE A 397 -11.27 13.87 16.50
CA ILE A 397 -10.41 12.77 16.03
C ILE A 397 -9.57 12.23 17.18
N LEU A 398 -9.00 13.10 18.03
CA LEU A 398 -8.24 12.66 19.22
C LEU A 398 -9.12 11.86 20.18
N LEU A 399 -10.34 12.31 20.46
CA LEU A 399 -11.26 11.59 21.34
C LEU A 399 -11.66 10.21 20.77
N ALA A 400 -11.83 10.12 19.45
CA ALA A 400 -12.15 8.87 18.77
C ALA A 400 -11.09 7.78 18.97
N HIS A 401 -9.84 8.12 19.29
CA HIS A 401 -8.80 7.13 19.60
C HIS A 401 -9.11 6.28 20.84
N GLY A 402 -10.01 6.71 21.73
CA GLY A 402 -10.54 5.86 22.80
C GLY A 402 -11.33 4.66 22.28
N TYR A 403 -12.04 4.82 21.16
CA TYR A 403 -12.92 3.81 20.56
C TYR A 403 -12.21 2.87 19.59
N ILE A 404 -10.99 3.21 19.16
CA ILE A 404 -10.23 2.34 18.24
C ILE A 404 -9.38 1.30 19.00
N VAL A 405 -9.34 1.38 20.33
CA VAL A 405 -8.73 0.35 21.18
C VAL A 405 -9.61 -0.91 21.13
N PRO A 406 -9.09 -2.11 20.88
CA PRO A 406 -9.93 -3.31 20.83
C PRO A 406 -10.64 -3.63 22.17
N GLN A 407 -11.95 -3.38 22.27
CA GLN A 407 -12.79 -3.76 23.42
C GLN A 407 -14.25 -4.04 23.02
N ILE A 408 -14.91 -4.94 23.73
CA ILE A 408 -16.31 -5.34 23.43
C ILE A 408 -17.32 -4.35 24.03
N ASN A 409 -16.97 -3.70 25.14
CA ASN A 409 -17.87 -2.85 25.92
C ASN A 409 -17.89 -1.38 25.50
N HIS A 410 -17.49 -1.04 24.27
CA HIS A 410 -17.64 0.33 23.80
C HIS A 410 -19.13 0.69 23.68
N GLY A 411 -19.50 1.84 24.22
CA GLY A 411 -20.80 2.46 23.99
C GLY A 411 -20.98 2.75 22.50
N VAL A 412 -22.21 2.56 22.03
CA VAL A 412 -22.55 2.78 20.61
C VAL A 412 -22.42 4.27 20.30
N LEU A 413 -21.73 4.62 19.21
CA LEU A 413 -21.69 5.98 18.73
C LEU A 413 -22.97 6.33 17.96
N LYS A 414 -23.62 7.43 18.34
CA LYS A 414 -24.80 7.93 17.63
C LYS A 414 -24.47 8.28 16.18
N ARG A 415 -25.47 8.18 15.30
CA ARG A 415 -25.40 8.60 13.89
C ARG A 415 -24.77 9.98 13.69
N THR A 416 -25.19 10.96 14.48
CA THR A 416 -24.61 12.31 14.44
C THR A 416 -23.12 12.33 14.74
N SER A 417 -22.66 11.52 15.70
CA SER A 417 -21.23 11.43 16.06
C SER A 417 -20.39 10.78 14.97
N ILE A 418 -20.91 9.74 14.30
CA ILE A 418 -20.24 9.08 13.17
C ILE A 418 -20.09 10.02 11.99
N ILE A 419 -21.15 10.72 11.58
CA ILE A 419 -21.11 11.69 10.48
C ILE A 419 -20.22 12.89 10.82
N SER A 420 -20.30 13.42 12.04
CA SER A 420 -19.41 14.49 12.50
C SER A 420 -17.93 14.06 12.53
N LEU A 421 -17.64 12.79 12.82
CA LEU A 421 -16.28 12.24 12.75
C LEU A 421 -15.80 12.12 11.30
N LEU A 422 -16.64 11.62 10.38
CA LEU A 422 -16.29 11.53 8.96
C LEU A 422 -15.99 12.91 8.36
N ARG A 423 -16.83 13.90 8.66
CA ARG A 423 -16.61 15.29 8.24
C ARG A 423 -15.35 15.89 8.85
N ALA A 424 -15.08 15.63 10.13
CA ALA A 424 -13.85 16.06 10.77
C ALA A 424 -12.61 15.44 10.11
N ILE A 425 -12.65 14.17 9.73
CA ILE A 425 -11.56 13.51 8.99
C ILE A 425 -11.40 14.15 7.60
N ALA A 426 -12.49 14.40 6.90
CA ALA A 426 -12.46 15.05 5.59
C ALA A 426 -11.87 16.46 5.65
N GLU A 427 -12.21 17.22 6.70
CA GLU A 427 -11.72 18.57 6.93
C GLU A 427 -10.25 18.60 7.37
N GLN A 428 -9.89 17.83 8.39
CA GLN A 428 -8.59 17.94 9.07
C GLN A 428 -7.52 17.01 8.50
N LEU A 429 -7.90 15.81 8.05
CA LEU A 429 -6.95 14.82 7.54
C LEU A 429 -6.88 14.84 6.01
N PHE A 430 -8.04 14.82 5.32
CA PHE A 430 -8.08 14.93 3.86
C PHE A 430 -8.00 16.38 3.34
N GLN A 431 -8.08 17.38 4.23
CA GLN A 431 -7.89 18.80 3.91
C GLN A 431 -8.79 19.30 2.77
N LEU A 432 -10.04 18.81 2.73
CA LEU A 432 -11.00 19.17 1.69
C LEU A 432 -11.16 20.68 1.49
N PRO A 433 -11.27 21.52 2.55
CA PRO A 433 -11.36 22.96 2.39
C PRO A 433 -10.16 23.56 1.65
N LEU A 434 -8.94 23.06 1.92
CA LEU A 434 -7.74 23.50 1.21
C LEU A 434 -7.75 23.05 -0.26
N ILE A 435 -8.19 21.82 -0.54
CA ILE A 435 -8.36 21.34 -1.92
C ILE A 435 -9.34 22.23 -2.69
N GLN A 436 -10.48 22.56 -2.08
CA GLN A 436 -11.53 23.41 -2.67
C GLN A 436 -11.06 24.86 -2.87
N SER A 437 -10.27 25.41 -1.94
CA SER A 437 -9.68 26.75 -2.07
C SER A 437 -8.63 26.86 -3.19
N GLY A 438 -8.09 25.72 -3.64
CA GLY A 438 -7.03 25.66 -4.63
C GLY A 438 -5.62 25.90 -4.07
N GLU A 439 -5.46 26.04 -2.75
CA GLU A 439 -4.18 26.21 -2.05
C GLU A 439 -3.35 24.92 -2.01
N LYS A 440 -2.89 24.44 -3.17
CA LYS A 440 -2.24 23.12 -3.28
C LYS A 440 -0.90 23.01 -2.55
N ASN A 441 -0.20 24.13 -2.34
CA ASN A 441 1.12 24.13 -1.70
C ASN A 441 1.04 24.00 -0.17
N SER A 442 -0.11 24.28 0.44
CA SER A 442 -0.31 24.14 1.89
C SER A 442 -0.72 22.72 2.31
N LEU A 443 -1.05 21.85 1.33
CA LEU A 443 -1.48 20.48 1.58
C LEU A 443 -0.37 19.62 2.20
N THR A 444 -0.75 18.79 3.17
CA THR A 444 0.14 17.85 3.86
C THR A 444 -0.49 16.48 4.01
N ASP A 445 0.23 15.44 3.63
CA ASP A 445 -0.20 14.03 3.70
C ASP A 445 0.30 13.30 4.95
N LEU A 446 1.14 13.95 5.77
CA LEU A 446 1.78 13.35 6.94
C LEU A 446 0.81 12.73 7.95
N THR A 447 -0.38 13.31 8.09
CA THR A 447 -1.43 12.83 9.00
C THR A 447 -2.18 11.60 8.47
N LEU A 448 -1.97 11.22 7.21
CA LEU A 448 -2.60 10.05 6.59
C LEU A 448 -1.70 8.81 6.60
N ILE A 449 -0.39 9.01 6.75
CA ILE A 449 0.60 7.96 6.65
C ILE A 449 0.86 7.34 8.03
N PRO A 450 1.01 6.00 8.13
CA PRO A 450 1.51 5.37 9.34
C PRO A 450 2.80 6.05 9.82
N PRO A 451 2.97 6.25 11.14
CA PRO A 451 2.29 5.48 12.19
C PRO A 451 1.06 6.19 12.79
N VAL A 452 0.55 7.24 12.15
CA VAL A 452 -0.73 7.82 12.54
C VAL A 452 -1.84 6.80 12.28
N LEU A 453 -2.70 6.57 13.26
CA LEU A 453 -3.70 5.49 13.23
C LEU A 453 -4.97 5.85 12.44
N THR A 454 -4.86 6.69 11.40
CA THR A 454 -5.99 7.21 10.60
C THR A 454 -6.86 6.10 10.01
N LYS A 455 -6.25 5.01 9.53
CA LYS A 455 -6.99 3.85 9.01
C LYS A 455 -7.88 3.20 10.07
N ARG A 456 -7.44 3.13 11.34
CA ARG A 456 -8.24 2.57 12.44
C ARG A 456 -9.42 3.48 12.78
N VAL A 457 -9.21 4.79 12.75
CA VAL A 457 -10.30 5.77 12.97
C VAL A 457 -11.35 5.69 11.86
N LEU A 458 -10.95 5.57 10.59
CA LEU A 458 -11.92 5.38 9.50
C LEU A 458 -12.66 4.04 9.61
N ARG A 459 -12.00 2.99 10.10
CA ARG A 459 -12.64 1.67 10.28
C ARG A 459 -13.82 1.72 11.25
N LEU A 460 -13.74 2.55 12.30
CA LEU A 460 -14.86 2.82 13.19
C LEU A 460 -16.12 3.30 12.45
N ILE A 461 -15.95 4.14 11.43
CA ILE A 461 -17.05 4.65 10.59
C ILE A 461 -17.57 3.56 9.65
N VAL A 462 -16.64 2.80 9.03
CA VAL A 462 -16.98 1.70 8.11
C VAL A 462 -17.78 0.61 8.83
N ASP A 463 -17.36 0.23 10.03
CA ASP A 463 -18.02 -0.81 10.82
C ASP A 463 -19.42 -0.35 11.24
N ALA A 464 -19.59 0.92 11.62
CA ALA A 464 -20.91 1.51 11.87
C ALA A 464 -21.79 1.53 10.60
N ALA A 465 -21.25 1.95 9.46
CA ALA A 465 -21.96 1.98 8.18
C ALA A 465 -22.33 0.59 7.67
N ALA A 466 -21.50 -0.43 7.91
CA ALA A 466 -21.80 -1.80 7.52
C ALA A 466 -22.92 -2.44 8.35
N SER A 467 -23.21 -1.91 9.54
CA SER A 467 -24.21 -2.43 10.47
C SER A 467 -25.62 -1.84 10.29
N ASP A 468 -25.75 -0.67 9.66
CA ASP A 468 -27.01 0.06 9.51
C ASP A 468 -27.16 0.62 8.08
N VAL A 469 -28.28 0.32 7.44
CA VAL A 469 -28.61 0.73 6.06
C VAL A 469 -28.72 2.25 5.94
N GLU A 470 -29.35 2.94 6.88
CA GLU A 470 -29.50 4.39 6.81
C GLU A 470 -28.14 5.08 6.98
N MET A 471 -27.32 4.58 7.91
CA MET A 471 -25.94 5.01 8.08
C MET A 471 -25.10 4.77 6.81
N ALA A 472 -25.26 3.61 6.17
CA ALA A 472 -24.56 3.28 4.92
C ALA A 472 -24.85 4.32 3.84
N CYS A 473 -26.12 4.72 3.68
CA CYS A 473 -26.54 5.76 2.74
C CYS A 473 -25.90 7.12 3.04
N ASP A 474 -25.98 7.60 4.29
CA ASP A 474 -25.39 8.89 4.68
C ASP A 474 -23.87 8.92 4.50
N VAL A 475 -23.20 7.86 4.96
CA VAL A 475 -21.75 7.74 4.85
C VAL A 475 -21.33 7.71 3.38
N MET A 476 -22.08 6.98 2.53
CA MET A 476 -21.78 6.94 1.09
C MET A 476 -22.06 8.26 0.38
N LEU A 477 -23.04 9.06 0.82
CA LEU A 477 -23.26 10.42 0.32
C LEU A 477 -22.04 11.31 0.61
N GLU A 478 -21.51 11.25 1.83
CA GLU A 478 -20.30 12.00 2.21
C GLU A 478 -19.07 11.50 1.44
N VAL A 479 -18.88 10.17 1.31
CA VAL A 479 -17.78 9.57 0.52
C VAL A 479 -17.89 9.97 -0.95
N HIS A 480 -19.10 10.03 -1.52
CA HIS A 480 -19.33 10.47 -2.89
C HIS A 480 -18.86 11.92 -3.08
N GLN A 481 -19.21 12.81 -2.15
CA GLN A 481 -18.77 14.20 -2.18
C GLN A 481 -17.24 14.33 -2.04
N ILE A 482 -16.64 13.58 -1.12
CA ILE A 482 -15.19 13.58 -0.90
C ILE A 482 -14.45 13.11 -2.16
N THR A 483 -14.86 11.98 -2.73
CA THR A 483 -14.23 11.43 -3.94
C THR A 483 -14.43 12.34 -5.15
N TRP A 484 -15.57 13.03 -5.25
CA TRP A 484 -15.84 14.03 -6.27
C TRP A 484 -14.87 15.21 -6.19
N VAL A 485 -14.76 15.85 -5.02
CA VAL A 485 -13.88 17.02 -4.81
C VAL A 485 -12.42 16.70 -5.15
N ILE A 486 -11.91 15.58 -4.65
CA ILE A 486 -10.53 15.17 -4.93
C ILE A 486 -10.34 14.87 -6.42
N TYR A 487 -11.29 14.18 -7.05
CA TYR A 487 -11.21 13.84 -8.48
C TYR A 487 -11.25 15.10 -9.37
N GLU A 488 -12.14 16.05 -9.07
CA GLU A 488 -12.30 17.31 -9.80
C GLU A 488 -11.04 18.18 -9.70
N ALA A 489 -10.44 18.27 -8.51
CA ALA A 489 -9.15 18.92 -8.31
C ALA A 489 -8.01 18.29 -9.15
N ASN A 490 -8.04 16.97 -9.36
CA ASN A 490 -7.07 16.28 -10.21
C ASN A 490 -7.34 16.51 -11.71
N ILE A 491 -8.61 16.52 -12.14
CA ILE A 491 -8.98 16.82 -13.53
C ILE A 491 -8.55 18.23 -13.92
N SER A 492 -8.90 19.24 -13.11
CA SER A 492 -8.64 20.64 -13.43
C SER A 492 -7.16 20.90 -13.68
N GLN A 493 -6.30 20.18 -12.97
CA GLN A 493 -4.85 20.22 -13.16
C GLN A 493 -4.37 19.35 -14.33
N CYS A 494 -4.93 18.16 -14.53
CA CYS A 494 -4.54 17.32 -15.67
C CYS A 494 -4.89 17.97 -17.01
N ALA A 495 -5.95 18.78 -17.07
CA ALA A 495 -6.27 19.59 -18.25
C ALA A 495 -5.13 20.57 -18.62
N SER A 496 -4.43 21.09 -17.61
CA SER A 496 -3.23 21.92 -17.81
C SER A 496 -1.93 21.12 -18.00
N LEU A 497 -1.87 19.89 -17.46
CA LEU A 497 -0.65 19.08 -17.34
C LEU A 497 -0.90 17.63 -17.81
N LEU A 498 -0.41 17.29 -19.00
CA LEU A 498 -0.65 15.99 -19.66
C LEU A 498 -0.07 14.74 -18.94
N SER A 499 0.71 14.91 -17.88
CA SER A 499 1.43 13.82 -17.20
C SER A 499 1.30 13.89 -15.69
N ALA A 500 1.05 12.74 -15.06
CA ALA A 500 1.00 12.56 -13.61
C ALA A 500 2.30 12.99 -12.88
N GLN A 501 3.42 13.05 -13.60
CA GLN A 501 4.70 13.52 -13.05
C GLN A 501 4.75 15.05 -12.90
N ARG A 502 4.02 15.79 -13.73
CA ARG A 502 3.99 17.26 -13.69
C ARG A 502 2.99 17.80 -12.66
N MET A 503 2.12 16.95 -12.14
CA MET A 503 1.16 17.31 -11.10
C MET A 503 1.87 17.83 -9.85
N PRO A 504 1.30 18.86 -9.16
CA PRO A 504 1.84 19.33 -7.90
C PRO A 504 2.05 18.18 -6.91
N VAL A 505 3.26 18.07 -6.36
CA VAL A 505 3.65 16.98 -5.48
C VAL A 505 2.73 16.86 -4.26
N PRO A 506 2.35 17.95 -3.56
CA PRO A 506 1.46 17.85 -2.39
C PRO A 506 0.08 17.30 -2.76
N LEU A 507 -0.55 17.83 -3.82
CA LEU A 507 -1.85 17.36 -4.31
C LEU A 507 -1.81 15.87 -4.67
N ARG A 508 -0.76 15.44 -5.39
CA ARG A 508 -0.57 14.03 -5.76
C ARG A 508 -0.47 13.14 -4.53
N ARG A 509 0.40 13.50 -3.56
CA ARG A 509 0.63 12.70 -2.35
C ARG A 509 -0.63 12.58 -1.50
N LEU A 510 -1.32 13.69 -1.28
CA LEU A 510 -2.57 13.72 -0.53
C LEU A 510 -3.67 12.93 -1.26
N SER A 511 -3.85 13.15 -2.56
CA SER A 511 -4.89 12.46 -3.35
C SER A 511 -4.70 10.94 -3.34
N VAL A 512 -3.46 10.46 -3.50
CA VAL A 512 -3.18 9.01 -3.46
C VAL A 512 -3.47 8.46 -2.07
N SER A 513 -2.94 9.08 -1.01
CA SER A 513 -3.11 8.60 0.36
C SER A 513 -4.57 8.64 0.81
N ALA A 514 -5.31 9.70 0.46
CA ALA A 514 -6.74 9.81 0.75
C ALA A 514 -7.56 8.77 -0.02
N MET A 515 -7.28 8.54 -1.31
CA MET A 515 -8.00 7.53 -2.11
C MET A 515 -7.69 6.10 -1.68
N GLU A 516 -6.46 5.81 -1.24
CA GLU A 516 -6.10 4.53 -0.64
C GLU A 516 -6.86 4.29 0.68
N LEU A 517 -7.03 5.34 1.49
CA LEU A 517 -7.83 5.26 2.71
C LEU A 517 -9.32 5.14 2.42
N LEU A 518 -9.87 5.86 1.44
CA LEU A 518 -11.28 5.78 1.06
C LEU A 518 -11.66 4.43 0.43
N ALA A 519 -10.70 3.69 -0.13
CA ALA A 519 -10.93 2.37 -0.69
C ALA A 519 -11.53 1.37 0.33
N ILE A 520 -11.31 1.59 1.64
CA ILE A 520 -11.84 0.72 2.70
C ILE A 520 -13.38 0.72 2.77
N PHE A 521 -14.04 1.81 2.37
CA PHE A 521 -15.51 1.91 2.39
C PHE A 521 -16.16 0.93 1.40
N PHE A 522 -15.40 0.49 0.40
CA PHE A 522 -15.86 -0.48 -0.61
C PHE A 522 -15.44 -1.91 -0.28
N GLU A 523 -14.80 -2.18 0.87
CA GLU A 523 -14.44 -3.53 1.33
C GLU A 523 -15.63 -4.35 1.80
N PRO A 524 -16.54 -3.84 2.65
CA PRO A 524 -17.69 -4.60 3.10
C PRO A 524 -18.77 -4.70 2.02
N ASN A 525 -19.20 -5.93 1.70
CA ASN A 525 -20.33 -6.14 0.79
C ASN A 525 -21.63 -5.52 1.33
N ALA A 526 -21.80 -5.43 2.65
CA ALA A 526 -22.98 -4.84 3.27
C ALA A 526 -23.22 -3.39 2.81
N ILE A 527 -22.17 -2.57 2.73
CA ILE A 527 -22.26 -1.20 2.24
C ILE A 527 -22.62 -1.18 0.74
N LEU A 528 -22.00 -2.06 -0.05
CA LEU A 528 -22.26 -2.17 -1.49
C LEU A 528 -23.69 -2.57 -1.83
N CYS A 529 -24.32 -3.39 -0.98
CA CYS A 529 -25.72 -3.82 -1.14
C CYS A 529 -26.74 -2.79 -0.66
N SER A 530 -26.38 -1.96 0.32
CA SER A 530 -27.33 -1.10 1.05
C SER A 530 -27.39 0.32 0.49
N ALA A 531 -26.28 0.82 -0.05
CA ALA A 531 -26.21 2.15 -0.64
C ALA A 531 -26.63 2.15 -2.13
N GLY A 532 -26.99 3.31 -2.68
CA GLY A 532 -27.34 3.43 -4.10
C GLY A 532 -26.21 2.95 -5.03
N HIS A 533 -26.49 1.96 -5.87
CA HIS A 533 -25.48 1.31 -6.72
C HIS A 533 -24.79 2.29 -7.67
N SER A 534 -25.54 3.19 -8.32
CA SER A 534 -25.00 4.20 -9.26
C SER A 534 -23.97 5.11 -8.57
N MET A 535 -24.35 5.70 -7.43
CA MET A 535 -23.49 6.60 -6.67
C MET A 535 -22.23 5.88 -6.16
N THR A 536 -22.40 4.64 -5.69
CA THR A 536 -21.29 3.78 -5.25
C THR A 536 -20.35 3.47 -6.41
N LEU A 537 -20.88 3.17 -7.60
CA LEU A 537 -20.09 2.85 -8.79
C LEU A 537 -19.28 4.05 -9.26
N GLU A 538 -19.88 5.24 -9.30
CA GLU A 538 -19.17 6.47 -9.63
C GLU A 538 -18.06 6.78 -8.63
N SER A 539 -18.33 6.64 -7.33
CA SER A 539 -17.34 6.90 -6.28
C SER A 539 -16.17 5.93 -6.39
N LEU A 540 -16.45 4.64 -6.56
CA LEU A 540 -15.44 3.60 -6.76
C LEU A 540 -14.64 3.81 -8.05
N ALA A 541 -15.30 4.23 -9.14
CA ALA A 541 -14.65 4.53 -10.41
C ALA A 541 -13.70 5.73 -10.30
N ARG A 542 -14.04 6.76 -9.51
CA ARG A 542 -13.15 7.91 -9.23
C ARG A 542 -11.94 7.50 -8.40
N VAL A 543 -12.14 6.68 -7.36
CA VAL A 543 -11.04 6.09 -6.58
C VAL A 543 -10.10 5.30 -7.48
N PHE A 544 -10.66 4.42 -8.32
CA PHE A 544 -9.89 3.67 -9.31
C PHE A 544 -9.12 4.60 -10.25
N ALA A 545 -9.77 5.61 -10.81
CA ALA A 545 -9.18 6.50 -11.80
C ALA A 545 -7.97 7.28 -11.24
N VAL A 546 -8.09 7.84 -10.02
CA VAL A 546 -6.98 8.57 -9.36
C VAL A 546 -5.80 7.64 -9.09
N LEU A 547 -6.05 6.45 -8.53
CA LEU A 547 -4.98 5.50 -8.21
C LEU A 547 -4.32 4.93 -9.48
N ALA A 548 -5.11 4.59 -10.50
CA ALA A 548 -4.62 4.10 -11.78
C ALA A 548 -3.74 5.15 -12.49
N PHE A 549 -4.14 6.42 -12.47
CA PHE A 549 -3.36 7.51 -13.07
C PHE A 549 -2.00 7.70 -12.40
N TYR A 550 -1.95 7.68 -11.07
CA TYR A 550 -0.70 7.86 -10.32
C TYR A 550 0.17 6.61 -10.19
N SER A 551 -0.34 5.43 -10.55
CA SER A 551 0.41 4.16 -10.49
C SER A 551 1.76 4.20 -11.24
N SER A 552 1.87 5.01 -12.28
CA SER A 552 3.08 5.18 -13.10
C SER A 552 3.96 6.38 -12.72
N ALA A 553 3.52 7.22 -11.78
CA ALA A 553 4.15 8.51 -11.50
C ALA A 553 5.39 8.41 -10.60
N LYS A 554 5.41 7.48 -9.65
CA LYS A 554 6.54 7.30 -8.70
C LYS A 554 7.63 6.42 -9.32
N LYS A 555 8.67 7.02 -9.91
CA LYS A 555 9.86 6.27 -10.39
C LYS A 555 10.55 5.54 -9.22
N ASP A 556 10.66 6.22 -8.08
CA ASP A 556 11.45 5.76 -6.92
C ASP A 556 10.65 4.94 -5.89
N ALA A 557 9.36 4.67 -6.14
CA ALA A 557 8.60 3.79 -5.26
C ALA A 557 9.20 2.38 -5.27
N GLY A 558 9.41 1.82 -4.08
CA GLY A 558 9.93 0.47 -3.90
C GLY A 558 9.04 -0.56 -4.61
N ASN A 559 9.63 -1.68 -5.06
CA ASN A 559 8.90 -2.74 -5.75
C ASN A 559 7.70 -3.28 -4.95
N MET A 560 7.80 -3.28 -3.62
CA MET A 560 6.72 -3.70 -2.71
C MET A 560 5.55 -2.71 -2.71
N GLU A 561 5.83 -1.40 -2.69
CA GLU A 561 4.81 -0.35 -2.74
C GLU A 561 4.08 -0.39 -4.10
N LYS A 562 4.83 -0.44 -5.21
CA LYS A 562 4.25 -0.57 -6.57
C LYS A 562 3.36 -1.81 -6.68
N LYS A 563 3.81 -2.95 -6.15
CA LYS A 563 3.03 -4.21 -6.17
C LYS A 563 1.79 -4.12 -5.29
N ALA A 564 1.85 -3.45 -4.14
CA ALA A 564 0.71 -3.22 -3.28
C ALA A 564 -0.34 -2.32 -3.96
N THR A 565 0.09 -1.21 -4.57
CA THR A 565 -0.80 -0.32 -5.33
C THR A 565 -1.46 -1.04 -6.51
N LEU A 566 -0.70 -1.84 -7.28
CA LEU A 566 -1.27 -2.61 -8.40
C LEU A 566 -2.27 -3.68 -7.93
N ARG A 567 -2.01 -4.33 -6.80
CA ARG A 567 -2.98 -5.27 -6.18
C ARG A 567 -4.26 -4.55 -5.77
N LEU A 568 -4.14 -3.37 -5.17
CA LEU A 568 -5.29 -2.56 -4.81
C LEU A 568 -6.10 -2.17 -6.05
N ILE A 569 -5.46 -1.65 -7.10
CA ILE A 569 -6.12 -1.29 -8.37
C ILE A 569 -6.84 -2.49 -8.99
N ASN A 570 -6.22 -3.67 -9.00
CA ASN A 570 -6.84 -4.89 -9.51
C ASN A 570 -8.06 -5.31 -8.66
N ASN A 571 -7.98 -5.22 -7.34
CA ASN A 571 -9.10 -5.52 -6.44
C ASN A 571 -10.27 -4.55 -6.67
N LEU A 572 -9.99 -3.24 -6.85
CA LEU A 572 -11.00 -2.24 -7.20
C LEU A 572 -11.62 -2.56 -8.57
N GLY A 573 -10.80 -2.96 -9.55
CA GLY A 573 -11.26 -3.41 -10.87
C GLY A 573 -12.26 -4.56 -10.80
N MET A 574 -12.00 -5.57 -9.97
CA MET A 574 -12.94 -6.69 -9.76
C MET A 574 -14.24 -6.25 -9.08
N LYS A 575 -14.15 -5.31 -8.13
CA LYS A 575 -15.32 -4.76 -7.44
C LYS A 575 -16.20 -3.92 -8.37
N LEU A 576 -15.62 -3.18 -9.31
CA LEU A 576 -16.38 -2.44 -10.33
C LEU A 576 -17.29 -3.38 -11.13
N SER A 577 -16.76 -4.50 -11.63
CA SER A 577 -17.57 -5.50 -12.34
C SER A 577 -18.56 -6.20 -11.40
N SER A 578 -18.20 -6.40 -10.13
CA SER A 578 -19.14 -6.99 -9.16
C SER A 578 -20.33 -6.09 -8.88
N LEU A 579 -20.10 -4.79 -8.68
CA LEU A 579 -21.13 -3.80 -8.42
C LEU A 579 -22.06 -3.64 -9.62
N ALA A 580 -21.53 -3.60 -10.85
CA ALA A 580 -22.35 -3.55 -12.05
C ALA A 580 -23.25 -4.80 -12.23
N ARG A 581 -22.85 -5.96 -11.72
CA ARG A 581 -23.69 -7.18 -11.71
C ARG A 581 -24.80 -7.15 -10.66
N MET A 582 -24.66 -6.31 -9.62
CA MET A 582 -25.68 -6.14 -8.58
C MET A 582 -26.77 -5.15 -9.01
N MET A 583 -26.50 -4.34 -10.02
CA MET A 583 -27.45 -3.38 -10.57
C MET A 583 -28.61 -4.09 -11.27
N THR A 584 -29.80 -3.49 -11.20
CA THR A 584 -30.96 -3.94 -11.99
C THR A 584 -30.76 -3.64 -13.48
N ALA A 585 -31.53 -4.28 -14.36
CA ALA A 585 -31.48 -4.00 -15.80
C ALA A 585 -31.80 -2.54 -16.13
N GLU A 586 -32.74 -1.92 -15.39
CA GLU A 586 -33.08 -0.51 -15.54
C GLU A 586 -31.94 0.41 -15.11
N GLU A 587 -31.29 0.11 -13.98
CA GLU A 587 -30.11 0.85 -13.50
C GLU A 587 -28.96 0.74 -14.50
N ILE A 588 -28.67 -0.46 -15.02
CA ILE A 588 -27.63 -0.69 -16.04
C ILE A 588 -27.89 0.17 -17.27
N LYS A 589 -29.13 0.14 -17.79
CA LYS A 589 -29.53 0.91 -18.97
C LYS A 589 -29.43 2.42 -18.71
N SER A 590 -29.96 2.88 -17.59
CA SER A 590 -29.91 4.28 -17.18
C SER A 590 -28.47 4.76 -17.08
N PHE A 591 -27.60 4.02 -16.40
CA PHE A 591 -26.18 4.34 -16.24
C PHE A 591 -25.44 4.34 -17.57
N PHE A 592 -25.73 3.38 -18.46
CA PHE A 592 -25.14 3.34 -19.79
C PHE A 592 -25.47 4.61 -20.59
N HIS A 593 -26.75 5.02 -20.59
CA HIS A 593 -27.18 6.21 -21.34
C HIS A 593 -26.76 7.54 -20.72
N THR A 594 -26.80 7.66 -19.40
CA THR A 594 -26.54 8.92 -18.69
C THR A 594 -25.07 9.16 -18.40
N VAL A 595 -24.29 8.08 -18.17
CA VAL A 595 -22.88 8.17 -17.78
C VAL A 595 -21.96 7.69 -18.90
N ILE A 596 -22.10 6.45 -19.37
CA ILE A 596 -21.11 5.83 -20.28
C ILE A 596 -21.14 6.47 -21.67
N LEU A 597 -22.31 6.61 -22.29
CA LEU A 597 -22.42 7.18 -23.64
C LEU A 597 -21.86 8.62 -23.72
N PRO A 598 -22.24 9.55 -22.82
CA PRO A 598 -21.69 10.90 -22.84
C PRO A 598 -20.18 10.91 -22.57
N CYS A 599 -19.72 10.08 -21.62
CA CYS A 599 -18.31 9.99 -21.27
C CYS A 599 -17.44 9.47 -22.43
N THR A 600 -17.96 8.57 -23.27
CA THR A 600 -17.28 7.94 -24.41
C THR A 600 -17.58 8.61 -25.76
N SER A 601 -18.20 9.80 -25.72
CA SER A 601 -18.43 10.61 -26.93
C SER A 601 -17.10 10.98 -27.60
N LYS A 602 -17.14 11.20 -28.92
CA LYS A 602 -15.96 11.60 -29.70
C LYS A 602 -15.34 12.90 -29.14
N GLU A 603 -16.19 13.86 -28.78
CA GLU A 603 -15.78 15.14 -28.20
C GLU A 603 -14.99 14.96 -26.91
N LYS A 604 -15.48 14.14 -25.98
CA LYS A 604 -14.80 13.86 -24.71
C LYS A 604 -13.49 13.10 -24.91
N LEU A 605 -13.44 12.16 -25.84
CA LEU A 605 -12.22 11.40 -26.13
C LEU A 605 -11.12 12.25 -26.78
N ILE A 606 -11.47 13.35 -27.47
CA ILE A 606 -10.53 14.29 -28.07
C ILE A 606 -9.80 15.15 -27.02
N GLN A 607 -10.35 15.31 -25.80
CA GLN A 607 -9.80 16.22 -24.77
C GLN A 607 -8.40 15.83 -24.24
N LYS A 608 -7.81 14.71 -24.69
CA LYS A 608 -6.45 14.22 -24.31
C LYS A 608 -6.19 14.18 -22.79
N ASN A 609 -7.23 13.94 -21.99
CA ASN A 609 -7.13 13.87 -20.54
C ASN A 609 -6.95 12.41 -20.08
N ARG A 610 -5.75 12.05 -19.62
CA ARG A 610 -5.42 10.70 -19.14
C ARG A 610 -6.20 10.30 -17.89
N GLN A 611 -6.48 11.24 -16.99
CA GLN A 611 -7.32 11.00 -15.81
C GLN A 611 -8.74 10.59 -16.23
N GLN A 612 -9.28 11.26 -17.24
CA GLN A 612 -10.58 10.94 -17.80
C GLN A 612 -10.58 9.59 -18.53
N TYR A 613 -9.49 9.22 -19.21
CA TYR A 613 -9.36 7.88 -19.80
C TYR A 613 -9.32 6.77 -18.74
N ALA A 614 -8.71 7.02 -17.58
CA ALA A 614 -8.74 6.07 -16.47
C ALA A 614 -10.16 5.92 -15.87
N LEU A 615 -10.95 7.00 -15.83
CA LEU A 615 -12.36 6.92 -15.44
C LEU A 615 -13.20 6.14 -16.46
N GLN A 616 -13.02 6.39 -17.75
CA GLN A 616 -13.69 5.62 -18.81
C GLN A 616 -13.29 4.14 -18.78
N GLU A 617 -12.02 3.84 -18.52
CA GLU A 617 -11.55 2.46 -18.32
C GLU A 617 -12.31 1.80 -17.16
N ALA A 618 -12.48 2.49 -16.03
CA ALA A 618 -13.23 1.98 -14.89
C ALA A 618 -14.67 1.61 -15.27
N TYR A 619 -15.36 2.49 -16.01
CA TYR A 619 -16.73 2.23 -16.45
C TYR A 619 -16.84 1.08 -17.45
N LEU A 620 -15.92 0.98 -18.42
CA LEU A 620 -15.93 -0.13 -19.37
C LEU A 620 -15.60 -1.47 -18.70
N ARG A 621 -14.69 -1.49 -17.72
CA ARG A 621 -14.42 -2.70 -16.91
C ARG A 621 -15.62 -3.12 -16.08
N ALA A 622 -16.38 -2.16 -15.57
CA ALA A 622 -17.63 -2.46 -14.87
C ALA A 622 -18.63 -3.15 -15.83
N PHE A 623 -18.69 -2.70 -17.09
CA PHE A 623 -19.65 -3.18 -18.10
C PHE A 623 -19.13 -4.32 -18.99
N SER A 624 -17.88 -4.77 -18.83
CA SER A 624 -17.29 -5.86 -19.62
C SER A 624 -17.68 -7.26 -19.09
N SER A 625 -18.93 -7.43 -18.66
CA SER A 625 -19.47 -8.69 -18.14
C SER A 625 -20.57 -9.24 -19.06
N SER A 626 -20.60 -10.56 -19.24
CA SER A 626 -21.67 -11.23 -19.99
C SER A 626 -23.05 -10.99 -19.37
N ALA A 627 -23.15 -10.87 -18.04
CA ALA A 627 -24.40 -10.58 -17.33
C ALA A 627 -24.96 -9.19 -17.70
N VAL A 628 -24.08 -8.19 -17.81
CA VAL A 628 -24.46 -6.83 -18.22
C VAL A 628 -24.91 -6.81 -19.67
N ALA A 629 -24.16 -7.48 -20.57
CA ALA A 629 -24.54 -7.59 -21.98
C ALA A 629 -25.87 -8.36 -22.19
N LEU A 630 -26.20 -9.28 -21.29
CA LEU A 630 -27.49 -9.99 -21.28
C LEU A 630 -28.64 -9.09 -20.81
N ALA A 631 -28.42 -8.27 -19.78
CA ALA A 631 -29.44 -7.37 -19.22
C ALA A 631 -29.77 -6.16 -20.13
N MET A 632 -28.87 -5.80 -21.04
CA MET A 632 -29.02 -4.71 -22.00
C MET A 632 -30.06 -5.04 -23.10
N ASP A 633 -30.79 -4.04 -23.58
CA ASP A 633 -31.73 -4.22 -24.69
C ASP A 633 -31.01 -4.34 -26.05
N GLU A 634 -31.60 -5.10 -26.98
CA GLU A 634 -31.01 -5.37 -28.30
C GLU A 634 -30.81 -4.10 -29.12
N ALA A 635 -31.74 -3.17 -29.03
CA ALA A 635 -31.71 -1.93 -29.80
C ALA A 635 -30.51 -1.07 -29.38
N THR A 636 -30.25 -0.93 -28.08
CA THR A 636 -29.06 -0.24 -27.57
C THR A 636 -27.78 -0.94 -27.98
N ILE A 637 -27.73 -2.28 -27.95
CA ILE A 637 -26.54 -3.03 -28.34
C ILE A 637 -26.23 -2.84 -29.83
N LEU A 638 -27.23 -3.03 -30.70
CA LEU A 638 -27.08 -2.87 -32.16
C LEU A 638 -26.61 -1.45 -32.53
N ARG A 639 -27.11 -0.42 -31.84
CA ARG A 639 -26.77 0.99 -32.13
C ARG A 639 -25.44 1.46 -31.57
N HIS A 640 -25.11 1.08 -30.33
CA HIS A 640 -24.06 1.79 -29.58
C HIS A 640 -22.90 0.90 -29.12
N TRP A 641 -23.06 -0.41 -29.07
CA TRP A 641 -22.05 -1.29 -28.47
C TRP A 641 -20.72 -1.26 -29.22
N VAL A 642 -20.77 -1.56 -30.52
CA VAL A 642 -19.59 -1.54 -31.40
C VAL A 642 -18.98 -0.15 -31.47
N ASP A 643 -19.83 0.87 -31.58
CA ASP A 643 -19.39 2.26 -31.73
C ASP A 643 -18.63 2.75 -30.49
N THR A 644 -19.14 2.43 -29.31
CA THR A 644 -18.51 2.73 -28.01
C THR A 644 -17.19 1.98 -27.87
N ALA A 645 -17.19 0.68 -28.18
CA ALA A 645 -15.99 -0.15 -28.12
C ALA A 645 -14.90 0.36 -29.07
N LEU A 646 -15.22 0.64 -30.34
CA LEU A 646 -14.26 1.05 -31.35
C LEU A 646 -13.59 2.38 -30.99
N ARG A 647 -14.33 3.34 -30.42
CA ARG A 647 -13.77 4.62 -29.96
C ARG A 647 -12.72 4.42 -28.87
N CYS A 648 -12.93 3.45 -27.99
CA CYS A 648 -12.03 3.15 -26.88
C CYS A 648 -10.84 2.28 -27.31
N ILE A 649 -11.08 1.24 -28.12
CA ILE A 649 -10.04 0.36 -28.68
C ILE A 649 -9.03 1.16 -29.51
N ARG A 650 -9.52 2.09 -30.35
CA ARG A 650 -8.68 2.90 -31.24
C ARG A 650 -7.99 4.08 -30.54
N ASN A 651 -8.19 4.27 -29.23
CA ASN A 651 -7.51 5.32 -28.49
C ASN A 651 -6.00 5.01 -28.39
N THR A 652 -5.18 5.83 -29.04
CA THR A 652 -3.72 5.65 -29.07
C THR A 652 -3.01 6.11 -27.80
N LEU A 653 -3.72 6.76 -26.88
CA LEU A 653 -3.16 7.39 -25.69
C LEU A 653 -3.24 6.51 -24.43
N SER A 654 -4.10 5.49 -24.42
CA SER A 654 -4.26 4.57 -23.29
C SER A 654 -4.46 3.12 -23.75
N GLY A 655 -3.41 2.31 -23.63
CA GLY A 655 -3.50 0.87 -23.92
C GLY A 655 -4.43 0.12 -22.95
N ALA A 656 -4.57 0.60 -21.71
CA ALA A 656 -5.48 0.02 -20.73
C ALA A 656 -6.96 0.24 -21.11
N LEU A 657 -7.28 1.43 -21.63
CA LEU A 657 -8.60 1.72 -22.19
C LEU A 657 -8.86 0.86 -23.43
N SER A 658 -7.86 0.64 -24.29
CA SER A 658 -8.02 -0.24 -25.46
C SER A 658 -8.35 -1.68 -25.08
N LEU A 659 -7.72 -2.20 -24.02
CA LEU A 659 -8.02 -3.54 -23.48
C LEU A 659 -9.44 -3.60 -22.90
N ALA A 660 -9.81 -2.63 -22.05
CA ALA A 660 -11.16 -2.55 -21.50
C ALA A 660 -12.23 -2.43 -22.60
N GLY A 661 -11.95 -1.69 -23.68
CA GLY A 661 -12.82 -1.60 -24.85
C GLY A 661 -12.99 -2.92 -25.59
N LEU A 662 -11.94 -3.75 -25.69
CA LEU A 662 -12.02 -5.07 -26.31
C LEU A 662 -12.78 -6.07 -25.43
N ASP A 663 -12.58 -6.02 -24.11
CA ASP A 663 -13.35 -6.84 -23.16
C ASP A 663 -14.83 -6.47 -23.17
N PHE A 664 -15.13 -5.17 -23.21
CA PHE A 664 -16.48 -4.66 -23.41
C PHE A 664 -17.08 -5.14 -24.75
N PHE A 665 -16.31 -5.07 -25.85
CA PHE A 665 -16.78 -5.56 -27.14
C PHE A 665 -17.10 -7.06 -27.10
N THR A 666 -16.20 -7.87 -26.54
CA THR A 666 -16.33 -9.33 -26.54
C THR A 666 -17.38 -9.86 -25.56
N ALA A 667 -17.80 -9.07 -24.58
CA ALA A 667 -18.88 -9.44 -23.65
C ALA A 667 -20.19 -9.82 -24.36
N ILE A 668 -20.48 -9.27 -25.55
CA ILE A 668 -21.65 -9.68 -26.34
C ILE A 668 -21.54 -11.13 -26.84
N PHE A 669 -20.36 -11.58 -27.24
CA PHE A 669 -20.16 -12.97 -27.65
C PHE A 669 -20.31 -13.89 -26.45
N LEU A 670 -19.70 -13.53 -25.32
CA LEU A 670 -19.77 -14.30 -24.07
C LEU A 670 -21.19 -14.39 -23.48
N SER A 671 -22.08 -13.47 -23.85
CA SER A 671 -23.50 -13.51 -23.47
C SER A 671 -24.34 -14.53 -24.26
N ARG A 672 -23.78 -15.13 -25.33
CA ARG A 672 -24.44 -16.14 -26.19
C ARG A 672 -25.76 -15.69 -26.82
N ARG A 673 -25.93 -14.38 -27.02
CA ARG A 673 -27.14 -13.83 -27.64
C ARG A 673 -27.20 -14.16 -29.13
N ALA A 674 -28.41 -14.38 -29.63
CA ALA A 674 -28.66 -14.68 -31.05
C ALA A 674 -28.11 -13.61 -32.01
N ILE A 675 -28.06 -12.33 -31.60
CA ILE A 675 -27.51 -11.22 -32.40
C ILE A 675 -25.97 -11.17 -32.42
N ALA A 676 -25.27 -11.90 -31.54
CA ALA A 676 -23.81 -11.83 -31.41
C ALA A 676 -23.05 -12.13 -32.72
N PRO A 677 -23.45 -13.11 -33.57
CA PRO A 677 -22.81 -13.38 -34.85
C PRO A 677 -22.72 -12.17 -35.79
N LEU A 678 -23.65 -11.22 -35.71
CA LEU A 678 -23.67 -10.01 -36.55
C LEU A 678 -22.44 -9.12 -36.34
N PHE A 679 -21.79 -9.21 -35.18
CA PHE A 679 -20.61 -8.42 -34.85
C PHE A 679 -19.29 -9.08 -35.23
N VAL A 680 -19.31 -10.37 -35.62
CA VAL A 680 -18.11 -11.14 -35.98
C VAL A 680 -17.36 -10.54 -37.17
N PRO A 681 -18.00 -10.07 -38.26
CA PRO A 681 -17.28 -9.42 -39.36
C PRO A 681 -16.47 -8.20 -38.90
N THR A 682 -17.01 -7.40 -37.98
CA THR A 682 -16.29 -6.25 -37.39
C THR A 682 -15.14 -6.71 -36.49
N TYR A 683 -15.36 -7.74 -35.68
CA TYR A 683 -14.32 -8.35 -34.84
C TYR A 683 -13.15 -8.90 -35.65
N VAL A 684 -13.44 -9.62 -36.75
CA VAL A 684 -12.44 -10.13 -37.70
C VAL A 684 -11.72 -8.99 -38.41
N ALA A 685 -12.45 -7.99 -38.93
CA ALA A 685 -11.84 -6.85 -39.60
C ALA A 685 -10.91 -6.03 -38.69
N LEU A 686 -11.24 -5.96 -37.39
CA LEU A 686 -10.47 -5.25 -36.37
C LEU A 686 -9.22 -6.04 -35.92
N MET A 687 -9.38 -7.33 -35.62
CA MET A 687 -8.33 -8.14 -34.99
C MET A 687 -7.49 -8.96 -35.99
N ILE A 688 -8.04 -9.28 -37.17
CA ILE A 688 -7.43 -10.14 -38.19
C ILE A 688 -7.50 -9.47 -39.59
N PRO A 689 -6.83 -8.31 -39.80
CA PRO A 689 -6.90 -7.61 -41.07
C PRO A 689 -6.12 -8.33 -42.18
N ILE A 690 -6.80 -8.71 -43.27
CA ILE A 690 -6.22 -9.37 -44.46
C ILE A 690 -6.34 -8.48 -45.70
N LYS A 691 -7.55 -8.37 -46.30
CA LYS A 691 -7.81 -7.67 -47.57
C LYS A 691 -7.99 -6.16 -47.41
N ASN A 692 -8.57 -5.71 -46.28
CA ASN A 692 -9.07 -4.33 -46.12
C ASN A 692 -8.37 -3.60 -44.95
N LYS A 693 -7.03 -3.47 -45.02
CA LYS A 693 -6.22 -2.81 -43.97
C LYS A 693 -6.57 -1.32 -43.75
N THR A 694 -7.25 -0.70 -44.70
CA THR A 694 -7.61 0.72 -44.69
C THR A 694 -8.68 1.08 -43.64
N ARG A 695 -9.55 0.14 -43.25
CA ARG A 695 -10.71 0.45 -42.37
C ARG A 695 -10.34 0.68 -40.90
N TYR A 696 -9.50 -0.19 -40.32
CA TYR A 696 -9.11 -0.11 -38.91
C TYR A 696 -7.59 -0.08 -38.66
N GLY A 697 -6.76 -0.41 -39.65
CA GLY A 697 -5.31 -0.56 -39.48
C GLY A 697 -4.91 -1.88 -38.82
N GLU A 698 -3.61 -2.07 -38.61
CA GLU A 698 -3.09 -3.25 -37.90
C GLU A 698 -3.17 -3.02 -36.38
N PRO A 699 -3.74 -3.97 -35.60
CA PRO A 699 -3.80 -3.85 -34.15
C PRO A 699 -2.41 -3.89 -33.50
N SER A 700 -2.29 -3.25 -32.33
CA SER A 700 -1.07 -3.29 -31.53
C SER A 700 -0.78 -4.70 -31.02
N LEU A 701 0.49 -5.05 -30.84
CA LEU A 701 0.87 -6.41 -30.42
C LEU A 701 0.27 -6.82 -29.06
N PHE A 702 0.12 -5.88 -28.11
CA PHE A 702 -0.51 -6.18 -26.82
C PHE A 702 -1.99 -6.54 -26.99
N LEU A 703 -2.69 -5.89 -27.91
CA LEU A 703 -4.10 -6.16 -28.21
C LEU A 703 -4.25 -7.50 -28.94
N VAL A 704 -3.35 -7.82 -29.86
CA VAL A 704 -3.31 -9.13 -30.54
C VAL A 704 -3.08 -10.27 -29.54
N ARG A 705 -2.16 -10.09 -28.57
CA ARG A 705 -1.92 -11.08 -27.51
C ARG A 705 -3.15 -11.25 -26.61
N HIS A 706 -3.86 -10.17 -26.29
CA HIS A 706 -5.10 -10.25 -25.53
C HIS A 706 -6.21 -10.98 -26.30
N PHE A 707 -6.37 -10.63 -27.58
CA PHE A 707 -7.26 -11.35 -28.50
C PHE A 707 -6.94 -12.85 -28.57
N ALA A 708 -5.68 -13.23 -28.72
CA ALA A 708 -5.28 -14.64 -28.81
C ALA A 708 -5.65 -15.46 -27.56
N LYS A 709 -5.68 -14.82 -26.38
CA LYS A 709 -6.15 -15.45 -25.14
C LYS A 709 -7.67 -15.57 -25.07
N GLY A 710 -8.40 -14.58 -25.60
CA GLY A 710 -9.86 -14.51 -25.52
C GLY A 710 -10.61 -15.22 -26.65
N VAL A 711 -10.02 -15.34 -27.85
CA VAL A 711 -10.70 -15.80 -29.07
C VAL A 711 -11.33 -17.18 -28.92
N ARG A 712 -10.73 -18.07 -28.11
CA ARG A 712 -11.31 -19.39 -27.81
C ARG A 712 -12.66 -19.27 -27.11
N ALA A 713 -12.74 -18.45 -26.07
CA ALA A 713 -13.98 -18.25 -25.32
C ALA A 713 -15.05 -17.59 -26.20
N THR A 714 -14.63 -16.64 -27.06
CA THR A 714 -15.50 -16.02 -28.07
C THR A 714 -16.07 -17.04 -29.05
N CYS A 715 -15.24 -17.90 -29.65
CA CYS A 715 -15.71 -18.90 -30.61
C CYS A 715 -16.61 -19.95 -29.96
N GLN A 716 -16.27 -20.44 -28.76
CA GLN A 716 -17.13 -21.39 -28.05
C GLN A 716 -18.50 -20.79 -27.71
N ALA A 717 -18.53 -19.53 -27.27
CA ALA A 717 -19.79 -18.86 -26.99
C ALA A 717 -20.61 -18.60 -28.27
N LEU A 718 -19.95 -18.35 -29.41
CA LEU A 718 -20.60 -18.26 -30.72
C LEU A 718 -21.16 -19.61 -31.19
N GLU A 719 -20.49 -20.73 -30.92
CA GLU A 719 -21.03 -22.06 -31.22
C GLU A 719 -22.30 -22.38 -30.41
N ASP A 720 -22.40 -21.83 -29.20
CA ASP A 720 -23.57 -21.98 -28.33
C ASP A 720 -24.72 -21.00 -28.68
N CYS A 721 -24.56 -20.11 -29.69
CA CYS A 721 -25.62 -19.20 -30.09
C CYS A 721 -26.74 -19.91 -30.86
N ASP A 722 -27.99 -19.56 -30.57
CA ASP A 722 -29.15 -20.12 -31.24
C ASP A 722 -29.34 -19.55 -32.66
N GLU A 723 -29.12 -20.41 -33.66
CA GLU A 723 -29.31 -20.08 -35.09
C GLU A 723 -30.79 -19.88 -35.45
N GLN A 724 -31.71 -20.61 -34.83
CA GLN A 724 -33.15 -20.54 -35.13
C GLN A 724 -33.72 -19.20 -34.69
N ILE A 725 -33.30 -18.70 -33.52
CA ILE A 725 -33.71 -17.38 -33.04
C ILE A 725 -33.18 -16.29 -33.97
N LEU A 726 -31.90 -16.36 -34.38
CA LEU A 726 -31.34 -15.38 -35.32
C LEU A 726 -32.08 -15.38 -36.66
N ALA A 727 -32.35 -16.57 -37.23
CA ALA A 727 -33.12 -16.71 -38.46
C ALA A 727 -34.54 -16.15 -38.31
N GLY A 728 -35.20 -16.44 -37.19
CA GLY A 728 -36.52 -15.88 -36.86
C GLY A 728 -36.49 -14.36 -36.74
N MET A 729 -35.44 -13.78 -36.14
CA MET A 729 -35.27 -12.32 -36.06
C MET A 729 -35.07 -11.68 -37.44
N MET A 730 -34.36 -12.35 -38.35
CA MET A 730 -34.15 -11.86 -39.72
C MET A 730 -35.43 -11.88 -40.56
N GLN A 731 -36.28 -12.90 -40.35
CA GLN A 731 -37.56 -13.06 -41.04
C GLN A 731 -38.67 -12.17 -40.45
N ASN A 732 -38.64 -11.92 -39.14
CA ASN A 732 -39.69 -11.15 -38.47
C ASN A 732 -39.57 -9.64 -38.80
N PRO A 733 -40.58 -9.03 -39.45
CA PRO A 733 -40.56 -7.62 -39.79
C PRO A 733 -40.53 -6.69 -38.57
N ASN A 734 -41.02 -7.16 -37.42
CA ASN A 734 -41.11 -6.39 -36.18
C ASN A 734 -39.88 -6.50 -35.29
N SER A 735 -38.85 -7.26 -35.68
CA SER A 735 -37.65 -7.46 -34.85
C SER A 735 -36.83 -6.18 -34.71
N SER A 736 -36.14 -6.03 -33.58
CA SER A 736 -35.17 -4.94 -33.34
C SER A 736 -34.12 -4.88 -34.45
N LEU A 737 -33.71 -6.05 -34.95
CA LEU A 737 -32.76 -6.20 -36.04
C LEU A 737 -33.30 -5.64 -37.36
N LYS A 738 -34.52 -6.04 -37.77
CA LYS A 738 -35.10 -5.58 -39.04
C LYS A 738 -35.35 -4.07 -39.02
N LYS A 739 -35.86 -3.54 -37.90
CA LYS A 739 -36.01 -2.09 -37.69
C LYS A 739 -34.68 -1.35 -37.83
N PHE A 740 -33.62 -1.86 -37.19
CA PHE A 740 -32.28 -1.31 -37.29
C PHE A 740 -31.73 -1.37 -38.73
N LEU A 741 -31.95 -2.47 -39.46
CA LEU A 741 -31.51 -2.60 -40.86
C LEU A 741 -32.26 -1.65 -41.80
N LEU A 742 -33.58 -1.51 -41.64
CA LEU A 742 -34.39 -0.55 -42.40
C LEU A 742 -33.94 0.89 -42.14
N GLU A 743 -33.63 1.22 -40.88
CA GLU A 743 -33.12 2.54 -40.48
C GLU A 743 -31.78 2.88 -41.17
N ILE A 744 -30.89 1.89 -41.35
CA ILE A 744 -29.54 2.11 -41.92
C ILE A 744 -29.50 2.02 -43.44
N TYR A 745 -30.23 1.08 -44.05
CA TYR A 745 -30.12 0.76 -45.49
C TYR A 745 -31.33 1.22 -46.32
N GLY A 746 -32.44 1.62 -45.70
CA GLY A 746 -33.70 1.96 -46.38
C GLY A 746 -34.53 0.72 -46.80
N GLU A 747 -35.63 0.96 -47.51
CA GLU A 747 -36.52 -0.07 -48.07
C GLU A 747 -36.05 -0.51 -49.49
N GLY A 748 -35.87 -1.82 -49.74
CA GLY A 748 -35.56 -2.38 -51.08
C GLY A 748 -34.41 -3.40 -51.12
N ASP A 749 -34.03 -3.84 -52.34
CA ASP A 749 -32.96 -4.82 -52.63
C ASP A 749 -31.54 -4.35 -52.25
N ALA A 750 -31.38 -3.13 -51.71
CA ALA A 750 -30.11 -2.62 -51.23
C ALA A 750 -29.70 -3.19 -49.85
N ALA A 751 -30.62 -3.86 -49.14
CA ALA A 751 -30.30 -4.50 -47.87
C ALA A 751 -29.36 -5.69 -48.08
N PRO A 752 -28.19 -5.76 -47.40
CA PRO A 752 -27.28 -6.88 -47.56
C PRO A 752 -27.98 -8.18 -47.14
N SER A 753 -27.86 -9.23 -47.97
CA SER A 753 -28.37 -10.55 -47.57
C SER A 753 -27.57 -11.03 -46.35
N LEU A 754 -28.25 -11.16 -45.23
CA LEU A 754 -27.67 -11.70 -43.99
C LEU A 754 -27.77 -13.23 -43.94
N ASP A 755 -28.25 -13.88 -45.01
CA ASP A 755 -28.52 -15.33 -45.06
C ASP A 755 -27.29 -16.21 -44.77
N ASN A 756 -26.10 -15.63 -44.99
CA ASN A 756 -24.82 -16.27 -44.72
C ASN A 756 -24.34 -16.12 -43.26
N VAL A 757 -24.98 -15.25 -42.47
CA VAL A 757 -24.61 -14.97 -41.08
C VAL A 757 -25.21 -16.04 -40.17
N ARG A 758 -24.56 -17.20 -40.15
CA ARG A 758 -24.86 -18.28 -39.21
C ARG A 758 -23.78 -18.34 -38.13
N PRO A 759 -24.09 -18.80 -36.91
CA PRO A 759 -23.09 -18.90 -35.84
C PRO A 759 -21.87 -19.71 -36.28
N ILE A 760 -22.08 -20.90 -36.87
CA ILE A 760 -21.01 -21.77 -37.37
C ILE A 760 -20.26 -21.09 -38.54
N SER A 761 -20.96 -20.47 -39.49
CA SER A 761 -20.33 -19.73 -40.60
C SER A 761 -19.44 -18.58 -40.11
N CYS A 762 -19.85 -17.90 -39.03
CA CYS A 762 -19.06 -16.83 -38.41
C CYS A 762 -17.80 -17.37 -37.73
N VAL A 763 -17.89 -18.52 -37.07
CA VAL A 763 -16.69 -19.19 -36.52
C VAL A 763 -15.76 -19.62 -37.65
N LEU A 764 -16.31 -20.18 -38.74
CA LEU A 764 -15.52 -20.54 -39.94
C LEU A 764 -14.87 -19.31 -40.61
N LEU A 765 -15.51 -18.15 -40.55
CA LEU A 765 -14.91 -16.88 -40.98
C LEU A 765 -13.71 -16.50 -40.11
N ILE A 766 -13.80 -16.65 -38.79
CA ILE A 766 -12.66 -16.42 -37.88
C ILE A 766 -11.53 -17.40 -38.19
N VAL A 767 -11.83 -18.71 -38.34
CA VAL A 767 -10.84 -19.75 -38.65
C VAL A 767 -10.15 -19.46 -39.98
N SER A 768 -10.93 -19.18 -41.02
CA SER A 768 -10.40 -18.89 -42.35
C SER A 768 -9.57 -17.61 -42.35
N ALA A 769 -10.01 -16.57 -41.64
CA ALA A 769 -9.24 -15.34 -41.52
C ALA A 769 -7.93 -15.56 -40.75
N LEU A 770 -7.94 -16.37 -39.68
CA LEU A 770 -6.71 -16.70 -38.95
C LEU A 770 -5.74 -17.48 -39.84
N PHE A 771 -6.24 -18.48 -40.58
CA PHE A 771 -5.44 -19.24 -41.54
C PHE A 771 -4.85 -18.30 -42.61
N ASP A 772 -5.68 -17.52 -43.30
CA ASP A 772 -5.23 -16.56 -44.32
C ASP A 772 -4.21 -15.57 -43.76
N LYS A 773 -4.41 -15.08 -42.52
CA LYS A 773 -3.46 -14.16 -41.85
C LYS A 773 -2.14 -14.86 -41.53
N VAL A 774 -2.17 -16.11 -41.08
CA VAL A 774 -0.97 -16.93 -40.85
C VAL A 774 -0.23 -17.18 -42.15
N CYS A 775 -0.93 -17.62 -43.21
CA CYS A 775 -0.37 -17.82 -44.54
C CYS A 775 0.19 -16.52 -45.11
N LEU A 776 -0.47 -15.38 -44.92
CA LEU A 776 0.03 -14.07 -45.34
C LEU A 776 1.31 -13.67 -44.60
N ILE A 777 1.46 -14.05 -43.33
CA ILE A 777 2.69 -13.81 -42.57
C ILE A 777 3.83 -14.75 -43.03
N LEU A 778 3.51 -15.98 -43.46
CA LEU A 778 4.47 -17.00 -43.88
C LEU A 778 4.87 -16.93 -45.39
N GLY A 779 3.91 -16.84 -46.31
CA GLY A 779 4.04 -17.12 -47.75
C GLY A 779 4.62 -16.00 -48.63
N HIS A 780 5.93 -15.76 -48.54
CA HIS A 780 6.63 -14.83 -49.44
C HIS A 780 6.60 -15.34 -50.91
N THR A 781 5.58 -14.99 -51.71
CA THR A 781 5.70 -14.81 -53.17
C THR A 781 5.82 -13.32 -53.48
N ALA A 782 6.86 -12.96 -54.22
CA ALA A 782 7.40 -11.61 -54.37
C ALA A 782 6.54 -10.61 -55.20
N LYS A 783 5.21 -10.66 -55.18
CA LYS A 783 4.37 -9.70 -55.94
C LYS A 783 3.18 -9.05 -55.23
N ALA A 784 3.06 -9.14 -53.90
CA ALA A 784 2.06 -8.35 -53.16
C ALA A 784 2.72 -7.21 -52.36
N GLN A 785 2.70 -6.00 -52.92
CA GLN A 785 3.00 -4.74 -52.22
C GLN A 785 2.20 -4.64 -50.90
N THR A 786 2.80 -4.96 -49.75
CA THR A 786 2.15 -4.85 -48.43
C THR A 786 3.10 -4.35 -47.33
N THR A 787 2.60 -3.45 -46.48
CA THR A 787 3.32 -2.74 -45.40
C THR A 787 3.81 -3.60 -44.21
N ILE A 788 3.64 -4.93 -44.22
CA ILE A 788 4.32 -5.79 -43.21
C ILE A 788 5.84 -5.81 -43.44
N ALA A 789 6.31 -5.31 -44.59
CA ALA A 789 7.72 -5.14 -44.91
C ALA A 789 8.51 -4.25 -43.90
N THR A 790 7.86 -3.37 -43.13
CA THR A 790 8.55 -2.52 -42.13
C THR A 790 8.59 -3.10 -40.71
N ALA A 791 7.87 -4.20 -40.42
CA ALA A 791 7.88 -4.80 -39.09
C ALA A 791 9.19 -5.56 -38.83
N SER A 792 9.77 -5.38 -37.64
CA SER A 792 10.98 -6.11 -37.25
C SER A 792 10.73 -7.63 -37.35
N ARG A 793 11.77 -8.41 -37.66
CA ARG A 793 11.67 -9.87 -37.71
C ARG A 793 11.05 -10.44 -36.42
N GLN A 794 11.40 -9.87 -35.27
CA GLN A 794 10.86 -10.26 -33.96
C GLN A 794 9.36 -9.98 -33.83
N GLU A 795 8.89 -8.81 -34.27
CA GLU A 795 7.46 -8.47 -34.23
C GLU A 795 6.64 -9.34 -35.16
N ARG A 796 7.16 -9.68 -36.35
CA ARG A 796 6.52 -10.64 -37.28
C ARG A 796 6.40 -12.03 -36.66
N ILE A 797 7.46 -12.53 -36.02
CA ILE A 797 7.44 -13.81 -35.30
C ILE A 797 6.43 -13.77 -34.15
N ALA A 798 6.40 -12.68 -33.36
CA ALA A 798 5.46 -12.55 -32.25
C ALA A 798 4.00 -12.48 -32.70
N ARG A 799 3.71 -11.82 -33.84
CA ARG A 799 2.38 -11.83 -34.46
C ARG A 799 2.02 -13.21 -34.98
N PHE A 800 2.92 -13.88 -35.69
CA PHE A 800 2.71 -15.26 -36.14
C PHE A 800 2.39 -16.18 -34.95
N GLN A 801 3.17 -16.12 -33.87
CA GLN A 801 2.92 -16.89 -32.66
C GLN A 801 1.53 -16.62 -32.07
N ALA A 802 1.11 -15.36 -31.99
CA ALA A 802 -0.20 -15.01 -31.45
C ALA A 802 -1.35 -15.49 -32.33
N TYR A 803 -1.28 -15.31 -33.66
CA TYR A 803 -2.34 -15.75 -34.58
C TYR A 803 -2.38 -17.27 -34.74
N PHE A 804 -1.24 -17.95 -34.77
CA PHE A 804 -1.20 -19.39 -34.91
C PHE A 804 -1.57 -20.10 -33.62
N SER A 805 -1.15 -19.59 -32.44
CA SER A 805 -1.67 -20.10 -31.16
C SER A 805 -3.18 -19.87 -31.03
N ALA A 806 -3.69 -18.73 -31.50
CA ALA A 806 -5.13 -18.49 -31.61
C ALA A 806 -5.82 -19.56 -32.47
N LEU A 807 -5.30 -19.86 -33.66
CA LEU A 807 -5.84 -20.89 -34.56
C LEU A 807 -5.82 -22.28 -33.91
N ILE A 808 -4.69 -22.69 -33.32
CA ILE A 808 -4.56 -23.99 -32.65
C ILE A 808 -5.50 -24.09 -31.44
N ASN A 809 -5.70 -23.00 -30.68
CA ASN A 809 -6.65 -22.98 -29.57
C ASN A 809 -8.11 -23.24 -30.02
N LEU A 810 -8.44 -23.06 -31.32
CA LEU A 810 -9.74 -23.39 -31.89
C LEU A 810 -9.93 -24.89 -32.16
N LEU A 811 -8.89 -25.73 -32.03
CA LEU A 811 -9.07 -27.20 -32.00
C LEU A 811 -9.94 -27.66 -30.82
N ARG A 812 -10.15 -26.78 -29.82
CA ARG A 812 -11.02 -27.02 -28.66
C ARG A 812 -12.47 -26.58 -28.88
N CYS A 813 -12.83 -26.18 -30.10
CA CYS A 813 -14.22 -25.95 -30.50
C CYS A 813 -14.99 -27.29 -30.54
N ARG A 814 -16.33 -27.23 -30.51
CA ARG A 814 -17.19 -28.42 -30.43
C ARG A 814 -17.75 -28.83 -31.79
N SER A 815 -17.95 -27.87 -32.70
CA SER A 815 -18.63 -28.11 -33.96
C SER A 815 -17.75 -28.88 -34.95
N ARG A 816 -18.24 -30.01 -35.47
CA ARG A 816 -17.52 -30.86 -36.44
C ARG A 816 -17.04 -30.10 -37.69
N PRO A 817 -17.87 -29.26 -38.37
CA PRO A 817 -17.40 -28.42 -39.48
C PRO A 817 -16.24 -27.49 -39.11
N VAL A 818 -16.29 -26.91 -37.91
CA VAL A 818 -15.24 -26.02 -37.40
C VAL A 818 -13.96 -26.81 -37.16
N LEU A 819 -14.05 -27.93 -36.44
CA LEU A 819 -12.91 -28.80 -36.16
C LEU A 819 -12.24 -29.29 -37.43
N HIS A 820 -13.00 -29.82 -38.39
CA HIS A 820 -12.46 -30.26 -39.67
C HIS A 820 -11.71 -29.13 -40.40
N ARG A 821 -12.26 -27.91 -40.41
CA ARG A 821 -11.61 -26.75 -41.02
C ARG A 821 -10.34 -26.34 -40.27
N VAL A 822 -10.35 -26.32 -38.94
CA VAL A 822 -9.17 -25.98 -38.13
C VAL A 822 -8.09 -27.04 -38.33
N CYS A 823 -8.42 -28.33 -38.31
CA CYS A 823 -7.51 -29.43 -38.59
C CYS A 823 -6.84 -29.26 -39.96
N ALA A 824 -7.63 -29.05 -41.02
CA ALA A 824 -7.11 -28.82 -42.36
C ALA A 824 -6.20 -27.57 -42.43
N SER A 825 -6.57 -26.48 -41.75
CA SER A 825 -5.76 -25.26 -41.68
C SER A 825 -4.45 -25.46 -40.92
N VAL A 826 -4.47 -26.17 -39.79
CA VAL A 826 -3.26 -26.47 -38.99
C VAL A 826 -2.35 -27.44 -39.74
N GLU A 827 -2.91 -28.48 -40.36
CA GLU A 827 -2.21 -29.43 -41.20
C GLU A 827 -1.51 -28.74 -42.38
N ALA A 828 -2.22 -27.89 -43.12
CA ALA A 828 -1.64 -27.12 -44.23
C ALA A 828 -0.52 -26.18 -43.76
N VAL A 829 -0.68 -25.50 -42.62
CA VAL A 829 0.39 -24.66 -42.06
C VAL A 829 1.63 -25.50 -41.70
N ILE A 830 1.45 -26.65 -41.07
CA ILE A 830 2.56 -27.49 -40.59
C ILE A 830 3.26 -28.21 -41.74
N LEU A 831 2.51 -28.84 -42.65
CA LEU A 831 3.08 -29.67 -43.72
C LEU A 831 3.55 -28.84 -44.92
N GLU A 832 2.84 -27.77 -45.29
CA GLU A 832 3.12 -27.00 -46.51
C GLU A 832 3.87 -25.69 -46.19
N HIS A 833 3.35 -24.86 -45.28
CA HIS A 833 3.93 -23.53 -45.05
C HIS A 833 5.16 -23.52 -44.13
N LEU A 834 5.30 -24.50 -43.25
CA LEU A 834 6.49 -24.70 -42.42
C LEU A 834 7.45 -25.74 -43.01
N HIS A 835 7.21 -26.19 -44.25
CA HIS A 835 8.08 -27.13 -44.96
C HIS A 835 9.50 -26.57 -45.03
N GLY A 836 10.49 -27.37 -44.60
CA GLY A 836 11.90 -26.96 -44.54
C GLY A 836 12.36 -26.30 -43.24
N VAL A 837 11.50 -26.15 -42.22
CA VAL A 837 11.91 -25.67 -40.87
C VAL A 837 11.57 -26.71 -39.78
N PRO A 838 12.35 -27.81 -39.66
CA PRO A 838 12.01 -28.92 -38.77
C PRO A 838 11.82 -28.53 -37.31
N ARG A 839 12.65 -27.60 -36.80
CA ARG A 839 12.54 -27.12 -35.41
C ARG A 839 11.22 -26.39 -35.14
N ALA A 840 10.75 -25.58 -36.09
CA ALA A 840 9.48 -24.87 -35.95
C ALA A 840 8.30 -25.84 -36.07
N GLN A 841 8.36 -26.78 -37.03
CA GLN A 841 7.37 -27.85 -37.15
C GLN A 841 7.27 -28.65 -35.85
N LEU A 842 8.38 -29.10 -35.26
CA LEU A 842 8.41 -29.83 -33.98
C LEU A 842 7.84 -29.01 -32.81
N GLN A 843 8.18 -27.72 -32.70
CA GLN A 843 7.68 -26.87 -31.63
C GLN A 843 6.16 -26.70 -31.71
N TRP A 844 5.64 -26.44 -32.90
CA TRP A 844 4.20 -26.26 -33.10
C TRP A 844 3.44 -27.57 -33.01
N MET A 845 4.02 -28.68 -33.47
CA MET A 845 3.47 -30.02 -33.22
C MET A 845 3.31 -30.27 -31.72
N LYS A 846 4.35 -30.00 -30.90
CA LYS A 846 4.24 -30.12 -29.43
C LYS A 846 3.11 -29.26 -28.83
N TYR A 847 2.96 -28.02 -29.30
CA TYR A 847 1.88 -27.14 -28.84
C TYR A 847 0.50 -27.65 -29.27
N THR A 848 0.38 -28.17 -30.50
CA THR A 848 -0.84 -28.82 -31.00
C THR A 848 -1.18 -30.05 -30.16
N THR A 849 -0.22 -30.95 -29.91
CA THR A 849 -0.40 -32.13 -29.05
C THR A 849 -0.90 -31.73 -27.67
N ALA A 850 -0.21 -30.78 -27.00
CA ALA A 850 -0.63 -30.30 -25.68
C ALA A 850 -2.03 -29.65 -25.70
N THR A 851 -2.43 -29.02 -26.81
CA THR A 851 -3.77 -28.45 -26.94
C THR A 851 -4.84 -29.53 -27.13
N VAL A 852 -4.54 -30.58 -27.91
CA VAL A 852 -5.44 -31.72 -28.14
C VAL A 852 -5.60 -32.57 -26.88
N ASP A 853 -4.54 -32.75 -26.09
CA ASP A 853 -4.58 -33.48 -24.82
C ASP A 853 -5.60 -32.88 -23.84
N LEU A 854 -5.73 -31.55 -23.85
CA LEU A 854 -6.67 -30.78 -23.03
C LEU A 854 -8.13 -30.84 -23.51
N ILE A 855 -8.43 -31.55 -24.60
CA ILE A 855 -9.79 -31.72 -25.10
C ILE A 855 -10.46 -32.91 -24.40
N GLU A 856 -11.73 -32.71 -24.04
CA GLU A 856 -12.61 -33.72 -23.45
C GLU A 856 -13.89 -33.82 -24.31
N GLY A 857 -14.42 -35.04 -24.51
CA GLY A 857 -15.67 -35.28 -25.23
C GLY A 857 -15.55 -36.15 -26.50
N THR A 858 -16.68 -36.32 -27.19
CA THR A 858 -16.84 -37.24 -28.35
C THR A 858 -15.93 -36.93 -29.53
N GLY A 859 -15.61 -35.65 -29.76
CA GLY A 859 -14.68 -35.22 -30.82
C GLY A 859 -13.21 -35.56 -30.56
N LYS A 860 -12.83 -35.94 -29.32
CA LYS A 860 -11.43 -36.24 -28.98
C LYS A 860 -10.86 -37.38 -29.82
N LYS A 861 -11.66 -38.43 -30.08
CA LYS A 861 -11.21 -39.60 -30.87
C LYS A 861 -10.83 -39.19 -32.30
N GLU A 862 -11.72 -38.48 -32.98
CA GLU A 862 -11.51 -37.98 -34.35
C GLU A 862 -10.27 -37.07 -34.43
N LEU A 863 -10.06 -36.22 -33.42
CA LEU A 863 -8.89 -35.33 -33.34
C LEU A 863 -7.58 -36.04 -33.05
N VAL A 864 -7.59 -37.08 -32.20
CA VAL A 864 -6.40 -37.89 -31.91
C VAL A 864 -6.02 -38.72 -33.13
N GLU A 865 -6.98 -39.31 -33.84
CA GLU A 865 -6.74 -40.01 -35.11
C GLU A 865 -6.15 -39.05 -36.16
N TRP A 866 -6.70 -37.84 -36.29
CA TRP A 866 -6.11 -36.79 -37.14
C TRP A 866 -4.70 -36.40 -36.70
N LEU A 867 -4.44 -36.24 -35.40
CA LEU A 867 -3.12 -35.88 -34.88
C LEU A 867 -2.09 -36.98 -35.17
N LEU A 868 -2.46 -38.26 -35.00
CA LEU A 868 -1.59 -39.39 -35.34
C LEU A 868 -1.29 -39.42 -36.84
N MET A 869 -2.29 -39.22 -37.70
CA MET A 869 -2.09 -39.10 -39.14
C MET A 869 -1.19 -37.90 -39.50
N LEU A 870 -1.37 -36.76 -38.83
CA LEU A 870 -0.53 -35.58 -39.02
C LEU A 870 0.92 -35.85 -38.58
N GLU A 871 1.13 -36.55 -37.46
CA GLU A 871 2.45 -36.96 -36.99
C GLU A 871 3.14 -37.91 -37.97
N GLU A 872 2.42 -38.89 -38.52
CA GLU A 872 2.94 -39.80 -39.55
C GLU A 872 3.32 -39.05 -40.83
N LYS A 873 2.44 -38.18 -41.35
CA LYS A 873 2.73 -37.32 -42.51
C LYS A 873 3.92 -36.39 -42.23
N ALA A 874 3.97 -35.81 -41.04
CA ALA A 874 5.07 -34.94 -40.63
C ALA A 874 6.39 -35.70 -40.59
N ARG A 875 6.43 -36.94 -40.07
CA ARG A 875 7.63 -37.81 -40.09
C ARG A 875 8.11 -38.09 -41.51
N GLY A 876 7.22 -38.27 -42.48
CA GLY A 876 7.59 -38.43 -43.89
C GLY A 876 8.10 -37.14 -44.54
N SER A 877 7.60 -35.98 -44.11
CA SER A 877 7.99 -34.66 -44.66
C SER A 877 9.24 -34.06 -44.03
N ILE A 878 9.56 -34.46 -42.79
CA ILE A 878 10.75 -34.02 -42.08
C ILE A 878 11.88 -34.97 -42.53
N PRO A 879 12.83 -34.54 -43.38
CA PRO A 879 13.94 -35.40 -43.76
C PRO A 879 14.60 -35.92 -42.48
N HIS A 880 14.70 -37.25 -42.37
CA HIS A 880 15.34 -37.91 -41.24
C HIS A 880 16.73 -37.29 -41.07
N SER A 881 16.88 -36.44 -40.06
CA SER A 881 18.20 -36.20 -39.48
C SER A 881 18.58 -37.55 -38.87
N PRO A 882 19.59 -38.27 -39.38
CA PRO A 882 20.22 -39.26 -38.53
C PRO A 882 20.71 -38.49 -37.29
N LEU A 883 20.39 -39.05 -36.13
CA LEU A 883 20.71 -38.49 -34.81
C LEU A 883 22.19 -38.16 -34.66
#